data_AF-A0A9D1SQP7-F1
#
_entry.id   AF-A0A9D1SQP7-F1
#
_cell.length_a   1.000
_cell.length_b   1.000
_cell.length_c   1.000
_cell.angle_alpha   90.00
_cell.angle_beta   90.00
_cell.angle_gamma   90.00
#
_symmetry.space_group_name_H-M   'P 1'
#
loop_
_entity.id
_entity.type
_entity.pdbx_description
1 polymer ?
#
loop_
_entity_poly.entity_id
_entity_poly.type
_entity_poly.pdbx_seq_one_letter_code
_entity_poly.pdbx_strand_id
1 'polypeptide(L)'
;MVNAKYLKLNPKDCLNMSFNQSLDLLKKIVDKKEIEKAFDISKNYPGFLEGQKDTTWSHNAKIMGINPRITKTFWGIVKYAMTFPEECVHIMPLWTPGIDGGFYAPLNFRLNKEFMDNELSASGYDTPEKQLKLVINVLHAMGKVVCFDALLHTERWSELVFLYPQYFEWVKLNKTKSRQYSGYELDFNSIYKEVQICIKTFLQLNGCADTSFLTEKQITELFTDGSDVLYLDKILFGNDDNLRLERRKSLINFVRSAGFETIPVTEHAPSRPVVFDKIVQDSQGSHSEFKVENMSGEAKIFGALTPFKLYRIDKDGYPLCDEPQEQVWSFISDIYADFQKEYNFDFMRADMAHNQQSHSHKKNEKIFCNQKEIWRFIKSRINEQKPYFAVLAEAFLNMDYYIDGYQDLQNKDFDIVLGDLNYLFLNHEYIYRLKTRNDNYYNYNFKICSTSFTNDSDRQENTIFYSSVMSCAIRYFTGLFCDSPSYCAIGYELKDFCKKEKEYFSSIYTNYQENAFKWGDNAELFVKISEIRSLYEKIAKEIKGARVFWLNSENDRHACWMYVDSKSKKPLYLFVINLDAGEFEQDITIRDFQNCVPRDKKYTFLPLLTLSQNKKKAPKTALKNNTVVLKGVETGEIRAYKIDTKSQISFLKNFKANKLKKQKRQILLIAPECAPYSKAGGMSDINRDFTEALKKKYPDFDLRIIIPIYNARNTVSLNGFEIEDLNIKADYSYGLNKSYANLYKVKFPDNEVETYAVYSPAFSLMKEPYEGSEYNYGKQYIAYSSCVLALLKILAKKENFKPEILHLTDWPVGFVTHLLNDSCHKDKFYKNMKTVMTIHNTGYQGKYDTFYAFLNLFEKDFIKETLSACNIQISENTIKNALQDYDDFRLNNKDLCTKLNDYLAERLDSNYFDIDFVTKERFNTLLYAIKNSDAWLTDSESFYKELITNASYASTLLFETLYRNRNKGAGVTCGICEKRYDPSNCEQVKFPYSLYEANECKKKNKAFVQDFFANDNQGSNPDRKFLVSDSDEKRIFGSLNKDPDSVMIYNTSRFDISQKGIDLFIKVIKPILLADEHVQFVICIKGISKNRKYDYINELLKNCESHKLFKGRVVVIDDFVPVYTYMAASDILVMPSYFEPCGMVQMQAMRYGCIPVVSNTGGLRDTVCEKTGFKTDIPLLDAKYPQEFLLSALKQALKVYREQPENWNKMVKNCMQNNVGWDNFKIDGICDFYKKLL
;
A
#
# COMPACT_ATOMS: atom_id res chain seq x y z
N MET A 1 32.39 -21.90 -5.70
CA MET A 1 32.50 -23.37 -5.95
C MET A 1 32.25 -24.04 -4.62
N VAL A 2 31.14 -24.78 -4.42
CA VAL A 2 31.04 -25.81 -3.38
C VAL A 2 30.26 -26.98 -3.95
N ASN A 3 30.81 -28.18 -3.77
CA ASN A 3 30.42 -29.42 -4.45
C ASN A 3 29.03 -29.92 -4.05
N ALA A 4 28.41 -30.68 -4.95
CA ALA A 4 27.18 -31.46 -4.78
C ALA A 4 27.31 -32.62 -3.75
N LYS A 5 28.07 -32.40 -2.67
CA LYS A 5 28.45 -33.38 -1.65
C LYS A 5 27.72 -33.20 -0.32
N TYR A 6 26.81 -32.23 -0.19
CA TYR A 6 25.90 -32.20 0.95
C TYR A 6 24.92 -33.36 0.82
N LEU A 7 25.40 -34.54 1.20
CA LEU A 7 24.66 -35.80 1.17
C LEU A 7 23.37 -35.66 1.98
N LYS A 8 22.48 -36.63 1.79
CA LYS A 8 21.20 -36.89 2.49
C LYS A 8 21.37 -37.05 4.01
N LEU A 9 22.07 -36.14 4.66
CA LEU A 9 22.44 -36.13 6.05
C LEU A 9 21.24 -35.60 6.82
N ASN A 10 20.68 -36.46 7.65
CA ASN A 10 19.63 -36.08 8.57
C ASN A 10 20.26 -35.20 9.68
N PRO A 11 19.72 -33.99 9.96
CA PRO A 11 20.22 -33.14 11.04
C PRO A 11 20.30 -33.85 12.40
N LYS A 12 19.34 -34.74 12.71
CA LYS A 12 19.34 -35.55 13.94
C LYS A 12 20.56 -36.47 14.02
N ASP A 13 20.89 -37.13 12.92
CA ASP A 13 22.03 -38.06 12.87
C ASP A 13 23.35 -37.28 12.96
N CYS A 14 23.46 -36.15 12.27
CA CYS A 14 24.64 -35.28 12.34
C CYS A 14 24.87 -34.70 13.74
N LEU A 15 23.84 -34.25 14.44
CA LEU A 15 23.97 -33.72 15.80
C LEU A 15 24.42 -34.80 16.81
N ASN A 16 24.03 -36.06 16.58
CA ASN A 16 24.42 -37.20 17.42
C ASN A 16 25.85 -37.74 17.13
N MET A 17 26.55 -37.23 16.12
CA MET A 17 27.93 -37.63 15.83
C MET A 17 28.90 -37.09 16.90
N SER A 18 29.91 -37.89 17.26
CA SER A 18 31.07 -37.40 18.01
C SER A 18 31.84 -36.33 17.23
N PHE A 19 32.69 -35.56 17.92
CA PHE A 19 33.55 -34.54 17.30
C PHE A 19 34.37 -35.14 16.14
N ASN A 20 35.05 -36.27 16.39
CA ASN A 20 35.89 -36.93 15.38
C ASN A 20 35.11 -37.41 14.16
N GLN A 21 33.93 -38.02 14.35
CA GLN A 21 33.07 -38.45 13.25
C GLN A 21 32.60 -37.27 12.39
N SER A 22 32.20 -36.17 13.04
CA SER A 22 31.77 -34.95 12.35
C SER A 22 32.94 -34.24 11.63
N LEU A 23 34.15 -34.26 12.20
CA LEU A 23 35.36 -33.70 11.60
C LEU A 23 35.79 -34.48 10.36
N ASP A 24 35.73 -35.82 10.40
CA ASP A 24 36.03 -36.66 9.25
C ASP A 24 35.02 -36.45 8.12
N LEU A 25 33.76 -36.20 8.45
CA LEU A 25 32.74 -35.81 7.49
C LEU A 25 33.04 -34.43 6.89
N LEU A 26 33.39 -33.46 7.72
CA LEU A 26 33.76 -32.11 7.30
C LEU A 26 34.94 -32.10 6.32
N LYS A 27 35.99 -32.89 6.60
CA LYS A 27 37.16 -33.08 5.71
C LYS A 27 36.84 -33.73 4.36
N LYS A 28 35.66 -34.35 4.21
CA LYS A 28 35.18 -34.87 2.91
C LYS A 28 34.45 -33.80 2.09
N ILE A 29 33.98 -32.74 2.74
CA ILE A 29 33.17 -31.65 2.18
C ILE A 29 34.07 -30.44 1.84
N VAL A 30 34.98 -30.08 2.74
CA VAL A 30 35.92 -28.95 2.63
C VAL A 30 37.34 -29.49 2.44
N ASP A 31 38.16 -28.77 1.67
CA ASP A 31 39.58 -29.12 1.50
C ASP A 31 40.28 -29.17 2.86
N LYS A 32 41.04 -30.25 3.09
CA LYS A 32 41.77 -30.48 4.33
C LYS A 32 42.66 -29.30 4.70
N LYS A 33 43.32 -28.65 3.73
CA LYS A 33 44.19 -27.49 3.96
C LYS A 33 43.41 -26.28 4.48
N GLU A 34 42.19 -26.07 4.01
CA GLU A 34 41.35 -24.95 4.47
C GLU A 34 40.80 -25.24 5.88
N ILE A 35 40.47 -26.49 6.20
CA ILE A 35 40.11 -26.89 7.56
C ILE A 35 41.29 -26.69 8.52
N GLU A 36 42.50 -27.09 8.15
CA GLU A 36 43.70 -26.88 8.99
C GLU A 36 43.94 -25.39 9.28
N LYS A 37 43.72 -24.51 8.30
CA LYS A 37 43.77 -23.05 8.52
C LYS A 37 42.63 -22.54 9.42
N ALA A 38 41.41 -23.04 9.25
CA ALA A 38 40.26 -22.62 10.05
C ALA A 38 40.44 -22.94 11.55
N PHE A 39 41.16 -24.02 11.85
CA PHE A 39 41.49 -24.43 13.21
C PHE A 39 42.56 -23.55 13.87
N ASP A 40 43.30 -22.74 13.10
CA ASP A 40 44.18 -21.71 13.67
C ASP A 40 43.35 -20.47 14.09
N ILE A 41 42.87 -20.50 15.33
CA ILE A 41 42.08 -19.41 15.92
C ILE A 41 42.90 -18.16 16.27
N SER A 42 44.24 -18.19 16.10
CA SER A 42 45.08 -16.99 16.29
C SER A 42 44.80 -15.90 15.25
N LYS A 43 44.13 -16.26 14.15
CA LYS A 43 43.72 -15.36 13.07
C LYS A 43 42.27 -15.60 12.67
N ASN A 44 41.66 -14.59 12.06
CA ASN A 44 40.39 -14.74 11.37
C ASN A 44 40.59 -15.51 10.07
N TYR A 45 39.73 -16.48 9.79
CA TYR A 45 39.64 -17.06 8.46
C TYR A 45 38.91 -16.06 7.53
N PRO A 46 39.46 -15.76 6.34
CA PRO A 46 38.88 -14.81 5.38
C PRO A 46 37.40 -15.11 5.07
N GLY A 47 36.56 -14.08 5.14
CA GLY A 47 35.13 -14.21 4.89
C GLY A 47 34.83 -14.34 3.39
N PHE A 48 33.72 -14.98 3.01
CA PHE A 48 33.35 -15.14 1.59
C PHE A 48 33.09 -13.80 0.87
N LEU A 49 32.71 -12.77 1.62
CA LEU A 49 32.38 -11.43 1.12
C LEU A 49 33.57 -10.47 1.14
N GLU A 50 34.76 -10.93 1.53
CA GLU A 50 35.93 -10.07 1.62
C GLU A 50 36.30 -9.49 0.23
N GLY A 51 36.40 -8.15 0.16
CA GLY A 51 36.61 -7.41 -1.09
C GLY A 51 35.33 -6.97 -1.83
N GLN A 52 34.13 -7.32 -1.34
CA GLN A 52 32.89 -6.71 -1.83
C GLN A 52 32.82 -5.22 -1.46
N LYS A 53 32.15 -4.42 -2.30
CA LYS A 53 32.12 -2.95 -2.15
C LYS A 53 30.90 -2.43 -1.38
N ASP A 54 29.86 -3.23 -1.26
CA ASP A 54 28.56 -2.83 -0.70
C ASP A 54 27.76 -4.06 -0.23
N THR A 55 26.56 -3.80 0.28
CA THR A 55 25.63 -4.80 0.83
C THR A 55 24.75 -5.47 -0.24
N THR A 56 24.99 -5.28 -1.54
CA THR A 56 24.11 -5.81 -2.61
C THR A 56 24.02 -7.33 -2.64
N TRP A 57 25.02 -8.03 -2.09
CA TRP A 57 24.99 -9.48 -1.90
C TRP A 57 23.77 -9.94 -1.08
N SER A 58 23.31 -9.11 -0.14
CA SER A 58 22.22 -9.41 0.79
C SER A 58 20.86 -9.53 0.10
N HIS A 59 20.70 -8.94 -1.10
CA HIS A 59 19.43 -8.90 -1.83
C HIS A 59 18.94 -10.26 -2.34
N ASN A 60 19.83 -11.25 -2.37
CA ASN A 60 19.52 -12.63 -2.77
C ASN A 60 19.86 -13.63 -1.66
N ALA A 61 20.10 -13.16 -0.43
CA ALA A 61 20.53 -13.99 0.68
C ALA A 61 19.45 -15.02 1.05
N LYS A 62 19.88 -16.28 1.14
CA LYS A 62 19.08 -17.38 1.70
C LYS A 62 19.69 -17.71 3.06
N ILE A 63 19.00 -17.30 4.11
CA ILE A 63 19.47 -17.28 5.49
C ILE A 63 18.87 -18.45 6.25
N MET A 64 19.73 -19.22 6.91
CA MET A 64 19.32 -20.28 7.83
C MET A 64 19.56 -19.86 9.27
N GLY A 65 18.51 -19.78 10.08
CA GLY A 65 18.58 -19.60 11.53
C GLY A 65 18.91 -20.92 12.23
N ILE A 66 20.00 -20.95 13.00
CA ILE A 66 20.41 -22.08 13.85
C ILE A 66 20.40 -21.62 15.31
N ASN A 67 19.55 -22.23 16.14
CA ASN A 67 19.55 -21.96 17.58
C ASN A 67 20.54 -22.89 18.30
N PRO A 68 21.52 -22.38 19.06
CA PRO A 68 22.46 -23.21 19.80
C PRO A 68 21.80 -24.13 20.85
N ARG A 69 20.61 -23.79 21.38
CA ARG A 69 19.84 -24.68 22.28
C ARG A 69 19.40 -25.96 21.57
N ILE A 70 19.06 -25.87 20.29
CA ILE A 70 18.72 -27.02 19.44
C ILE A 70 19.95 -27.89 19.21
N THR A 71 21.07 -27.25 18.84
CA THR A 71 22.29 -27.97 18.51
C THR A 71 23.05 -28.45 19.76
N LYS A 72 22.63 -27.99 20.95
CA LYS A 72 23.16 -28.24 22.29
C LYS A 72 24.58 -27.74 22.54
N THR A 73 25.42 -27.68 21.51
CA THR A 73 26.77 -27.15 21.60
C THR A 73 27.10 -26.18 20.45
N PHE A 74 28.13 -25.34 20.62
CA PHE A 74 28.70 -24.49 19.58
C PHE A 74 29.15 -25.32 18.38
N TRP A 75 29.84 -26.45 18.60
CA TRP A 75 30.21 -27.35 17.51
C TRP A 75 29.00 -27.98 16.83
N GLY A 76 27.90 -28.16 17.57
CA GLY A 76 26.62 -28.54 17.01
C GLY A 76 26.13 -27.60 15.90
N ILE A 77 26.49 -26.31 15.93
CA ILE A 77 26.20 -25.35 14.84
C ILE A 77 26.88 -25.79 13.54
N VAL A 78 28.15 -26.21 13.59
CA VAL A 78 28.88 -26.74 12.43
C VAL A 78 28.24 -28.04 11.94
N LYS A 79 27.93 -28.96 12.86
CA LYS A 79 27.25 -30.24 12.53
C LYS A 79 25.93 -29.98 11.80
N TYR A 80 25.15 -29.01 12.27
CA TYR A 80 23.89 -28.62 11.66
C TYR A 80 24.10 -27.88 10.33
N ALA A 81 25.05 -26.95 10.24
CA ALA A 81 25.35 -26.23 9.01
C ALA A 81 25.83 -27.13 7.87
N MET A 82 26.44 -28.29 8.17
CA MET A 82 26.78 -29.31 7.18
C MET A 82 25.55 -29.98 6.56
N THR A 83 24.39 -29.93 7.21
CA THR A 83 23.16 -30.53 6.69
C THR A 83 22.36 -29.60 5.81
N PHE A 84 22.85 -28.40 5.45
CA PHE A 84 22.07 -27.39 4.73
C PHE A 84 22.86 -26.65 3.64
N PRO A 85 22.26 -26.43 2.44
CA PRO A 85 22.93 -25.78 1.31
C PRO A 85 22.98 -24.25 1.42
N GLU A 86 22.21 -23.64 2.32
CA GLU A 86 22.08 -22.19 2.47
C GLU A 86 23.44 -21.52 2.66
N GLU A 87 23.69 -20.46 1.90
CA GLU A 87 24.98 -19.75 1.90
C GLU A 87 25.12 -18.86 3.14
N CYS A 88 24.00 -18.41 3.74
CA CYS A 88 24.01 -17.55 4.92
C CYS A 88 23.53 -18.32 6.17
N VAL A 89 24.28 -18.23 7.27
CA VAL A 89 23.96 -18.84 8.56
C VAL A 89 23.75 -17.74 9.58
N HIS A 90 22.55 -17.64 10.14
CA HIS A 90 22.24 -16.80 11.29
C HIS A 90 22.28 -17.64 12.56
N ILE A 91 23.20 -17.33 13.46
CA ILE A 91 23.26 -17.95 14.78
C ILE A 91 22.23 -17.25 15.66
N MET A 92 21.09 -17.91 15.86
CA MET A 92 19.91 -17.41 16.57
C MET A 92 20.12 -17.33 18.08
N PRO A 93 19.27 -16.55 18.78
CA PRO A 93 19.46 -16.31 20.20
C PRO A 93 19.02 -17.47 21.08
N LEU A 94 19.57 -17.47 22.29
CA LEU A 94 19.30 -18.42 23.35
C LEU A 94 18.01 -18.07 24.08
N TRP A 95 16.85 -18.24 23.45
CA TRP A 95 15.56 -17.81 24.02
C TRP A 95 15.38 -18.23 25.50
N THR A 96 15.10 -17.26 26.36
CA THR A 96 14.66 -17.46 27.75
C THR A 96 13.29 -16.79 27.90
N PRO A 97 12.28 -17.46 28.49
CA PRO A 97 10.99 -16.83 28.74
C PRO A 97 11.13 -15.55 29.60
N GLY A 98 10.75 -14.39 29.05
CA GLY A 98 10.56 -13.15 29.82
C GLY A 98 11.73 -12.17 29.87
N ILE A 99 12.65 -12.17 28.89
CA ILE A 99 13.79 -11.23 28.83
C ILE A 99 13.90 -10.62 27.44
N ASP A 100 13.35 -9.44 27.15
CA ASP A 100 13.66 -8.74 25.89
C ASP A 100 14.43 -7.46 26.22
N GLY A 101 15.77 -7.55 26.17
CA GLY A 101 16.68 -6.44 26.52
C GLY A 101 17.72 -6.19 25.42
N GLY A 102 17.47 -5.15 24.60
CA GLY A 102 18.24 -4.75 23.41
C GLY A 102 19.71 -4.39 23.61
N PHE A 103 20.59 -4.75 22.66
CA PHE A 103 21.96 -4.24 22.42
C PHE A 103 23.19 -4.94 23.05
N TYR A 104 23.07 -6.10 23.70
CA TYR A 104 24.18 -6.71 24.47
C TYR A 104 24.68 -8.06 23.96
N ALA A 105 24.24 -8.50 22.78
CA ALA A 105 24.57 -9.82 22.25
C ALA A 105 26.07 -10.16 22.18
N PRO A 106 26.97 -9.26 21.74
CA PRO A 106 28.41 -9.52 21.74
C PRO A 106 28.99 -10.05 23.06
N LEU A 107 28.52 -9.52 24.19
CA LEU A 107 29.03 -9.86 25.52
C LEU A 107 28.46 -11.18 26.04
N ASN A 108 27.25 -11.51 25.63
CA ASN A 108 26.53 -12.68 26.13
C ASN A 108 27.09 -14.00 25.55
N PHE A 109 27.52 -14.04 24.28
CA PHE A 109 28.20 -15.21 23.72
C PHE A 109 29.43 -15.68 24.53
N ARG A 110 30.12 -14.75 25.19
CA ARG A 110 31.29 -15.02 26.03
C ARG A 110 30.93 -15.70 27.37
N LEU A 111 29.70 -15.55 27.82
CA LEU A 111 29.25 -15.98 29.15
C LEU A 111 28.52 -17.34 29.17
N ASN A 112 28.12 -17.89 28.02
CA ASN A 112 27.31 -19.11 27.96
C ASN A 112 28.14 -20.39 27.80
N LYS A 113 28.73 -20.86 28.90
CA LYS A 113 29.53 -22.10 28.95
C LYS A 113 28.71 -23.36 28.71
N GLU A 114 27.39 -23.31 28.90
CA GLU A 114 26.47 -24.45 28.74
C GLU A 114 26.40 -24.98 27.30
N PHE A 115 26.81 -24.20 26.30
CA PHE A 115 26.91 -24.64 24.90
C PHE A 115 28.33 -25.08 24.51
N MET A 116 29.26 -25.17 25.45
CA MET A 116 30.59 -25.69 25.14
C MET A 116 30.53 -27.17 24.79
N ASP A 117 31.24 -27.55 23.75
CA ASP A 117 31.43 -28.96 23.39
C ASP A 117 32.61 -29.54 24.19
N ASN A 118 32.33 -30.57 25.01
CA ASN A 118 33.32 -31.18 25.90
C ASN A 118 34.49 -31.83 25.14
N GLU A 119 34.26 -32.37 23.93
CA GLU A 119 35.31 -32.99 23.12
C GLU A 119 36.26 -31.93 22.52
N LEU A 120 35.73 -30.76 22.18
CA LEU A 120 36.54 -29.60 21.78
C LEU A 120 37.34 -29.01 22.94
N SER A 121 36.75 -28.94 24.13
CA SER A 121 37.45 -28.49 25.34
C SER A 121 38.68 -29.35 25.62
N ALA A 122 38.55 -30.68 25.50
CA ALA A 122 39.67 -31.62 25.63
C ALA A 122 40.76 -31.43 24.55
N SER A 123 40.44 -30.76 23.44
CA SER A 123 41.33 -30.50 22.31
C SER A 123 41.96 -29.09 22.33
N GLY A 124 41.85 -28.36 23.44
CA GLY A 124 42.47 -27.03 23.64
C GLY A 124 41.55 -25.83 23.37
N TYR A 125 40.28 -26.05 23.01
CA TYR A 125 39.25 -25.02 22.86
C TYR A 125 38.35 -24.98 24.11
N ASP A 126 38.98 -24.63 25.23
CA ASP A 126 38.48 -24.73 26.62
C ASP A 126 37.67 -23.52 27.10
N THR A 127 37.28 -22.63 26.20
CA THR A 127 36.50 -21.41 26.50
C THR A 127 35.45 -21.16 25.41
N PRO A 128 34.31 -20.51 25.74
CA PRO A 128 33.28 -20.15 24.77
C PRO A 128 33.82 -19.33 23.59
N GLU A 129 34.74 -18.40 23.85
CA GLU A 129 35.36 -17.52 22.86
C GLU A 129 36.18 -18.32 21.84
N LYS A 130 37.03 -19.24 22.33
CA LYS A 130 37.82 -20.11 21.45
C LYS A 130 36.93 -21.01 20.59
N GLN A 131 35.85 -21.57 21.18
CA GLN A 131 34.94 -22.42 20.42
C GLN A 131 34.12 -21.62 19.40
N LEU A 132 33.60 -20.45 19.77
CA LEU A 132 32.84 -19.59 18.85
C LEU A 132 33.72 -19.12 17.69
N LYS A 133 34.95 -18.68 17.99
CA LYS A 133 35.96 -18.31 16.98
C LYS A 133 36.26 -19.46 16.03
N LEU A 134 36.48 -20.66 16.56
CA LEU A 134 36.70 -21.87 15.76
C LEU A 134 35.49 -22.15 14.86
N VAL A 135 34.27 -22.12 15.41
CA VAL A 135 33.03 -22.38 14.69
C VAL A 135 32.86 -21.41 13.51
N ILE A 136 33.09 -20.12 13.73
CA ILE A 136 32.94 -19.11 12.67
C ILE A 136 34.02 -19.28 11.60
N ASN A 137 35.28 -19.51 11.99
CA ASN A 137 36.34 -19.82 11.03
C ASN A 137 36.01 -21.05 10.17
N VAL A 138 35.47 -22.10 10.79
CA VAL A 138 35.05 -23.32 10.09
C VAL A 138 33.86 -23.04 9.16
N LEU A 139 32.87 -22.25 9.58
CA LEU A 139 31.75 -21.84 8.73
C LEU A 139 32.24 -21.03 7.52
N HIS A 140 33.20 -20.13 7.68
CA HIS A 140 33.82 -19.42 6.54
C HIS A 140 34.60 -20.36 5.63
N ALA A 141 35.34 -21.34 6.17
CA ALA A 141 36.02 -22.36 5.37
C ALA A 141 35.03 -23.26 4.60
N MET A 142 33.82 -23.44 5.13
CA MET A 142 32.69 -24.07 4.43
C MET A 142 32.05 -23.17 3.36
N GLY A 143 32.51 -21.91 3.23
CA GLY A 143 31.97 -20.92 2.31
C GLY A 143 30.66 -20.29 2.77
N LYS A 144 30.38 -20.29 4.08
CA LYS A 144 29.18 -19.65 4.65
C LYS A 144 29.43 -18.18 4.96
N VAL A 145 28.38 -17.38 4.82
CA VAL A 145 28.27 -16.00 5.30
C VAL A 145 27.60 -16.05 6.67
N VAL A 146 28.19 -15.44 7.70
CA VAL A 146 27.75 -15.67 9.08
C VAL A 146 27.14 -14.42 9.70
N CYS A 147 25.96 -14.57 10.30
CA CYS A 147 25.23 -13.56 11.05
C CYS A 147 25.12 -13.92 12.51
N PHE A 148 25.18 -12.89 13.34
CA PHE A 148 24.82 -12.95 14.74
C PHE A 148 23.53 -12.16 14.97
N ASP A 149 22.77 -12.57 15.98
CA ASP A 149 21.64 -11.78 16.46
C ASP A 149 22.16 -10.63 17.34
N ALA A 150 21.60 -9.43 17.21
CA ALA A 150 21.96 -8.27 18.04
C ALA A 150 21.29 -8.32 19.42
N LEU A 151 20.30 -9.18 19.58
CA LEU A 151 19.63 -9.49 20.84
C LEU A 151 20.00 -10.91 21.27
N LEU A 152 20.50 -11.08 22.50
CA LEU A 152 20.61 -12.40 23.11
C LEU A 152 19.95 -12.38 24.49
N HIS A 153 18.86 -13.13 24.61
CA HIS A 153 18.17 -13.39 25.88
C HIS A 153 19.09 -14.22 26.79
N THR A 154 19.40 -13.74 28.00
CA THR A 154 20.19 -14.51 28.99
C THR A 154 19.75 -14.23 30.41
N GLU A 155 19.80 -15.26 31.25
CA GLU A 155 19.62 -15.15 32.70
C GLU A 155 20.78 -14.42 33.40
N ARG A 156 21.88 -14.12 32.68
CA ARG A 156 23.08 -13.46 33.21
C ARG A 156 23.08 -11.93 33.05
N TRP A 157 21.95 -11.34 32.65
CA TRP A 157 21.84 -9.90 32.43
C TRP A 157 22.28 -9.04 33.63
N SER A 158 21.86 -9.42 34.84
CA SER A 158 22.17 -8.64 36.04
C SER A 158 23.68 -8.48 36.26
N GLU A 159 24.50 -9.42 35.75
CA GLU A 159 25.95 -9.32 35.79
C GLU A 159 26.46 -8.13 34.96
N LEU A 160 25.93 -7.93 33.75
CA LEU A 160 26.29 -6.80 32.88
C LEU A 160 25.95 -5.44 33.50
N VAL A 161 24.80 -5.35 34.16
CA VAL A 161 24.35 -4.13 34.87
C VAL A 161 25.36 -3.72 35.94
N PHE A 162 25.95 -4.70 36.64
CA PHE A 162 26.97 -4.44 37.65
C PHE A 162 28.38 -4.24 37.07
N LEU A 163 28.66 -4.75 35.87
CA LEU A 163 29.94 -4.48 35.18
C LEU A 163 30.01 -3.06 34.62
N TYR A 164 28.87 -2.51 34.19
CA TYR A 164 28.80 -1.18 33.55
C TYR A 164 27.71 -0.26 34.12
N PRO A 165 27.63 -0.08 35.45
CA PRO A 165 26.51 0.63 36.09
C PRO A 165 26.30 2.04 35.55
N GLN A 166 27.33 2.71 35.02
CA GLN A 166 27.26 4.04 34.43
C GLN A 166 26.35 4.16 33.20
N TYR A 167 26.16 3.07 32.45
CA TYR A 167 25.39 3.09 31.20
C TYR A 167 23.93 2.65 31.36
N PHE A 168 23.51 2.25 32.58
CA PHE A 168 22.15 1.82 32.92
C PHE A 168 21.43 2.84 33.84
N GLU A 169 20.10 2.93 33.74
CA GLU A 169 19.27 3.71 34.66
C GLU A 169 19.10 3.06 36.05
N TRP A 170 19.30 3.85 37.09
CA TRP A 170 19.17 3.41 38.49
C TRP A 170 18.21 4.34 39.23
N VAL A 171 17.46 3.77 40.17
CA VAL A 171 16.59 4.51 41.10
C VAL A 171 17.04 4.29 42.52
N LYS A 172 16.83 5.31 43.36
CA LYS A 172 17.07 5.25 44.80
C LYS A 172 15.74 5.25 45.54
N LEU A 173 15.48 4.21 46.33
CA LEU A 173 14.22 4.03 47.04
C LEU A 173 14.25 4.77 48.38
N ASN A 174 13.25 5.64 48.62
CA ASN A 174 13.14 6.42 49.85
C ASN A 174 12.51 5.58 50.97
N LYS A 175 13.29 5.32 52.03
CA LYS A 175 12.81 4.63 53.25
C LYS A 175 12.22 5.63 54.24
N THR A 176 11.01 5.38 54.72
CA THR A 176 10.48 6.08 55.91
C THR A 176 11.08 5.50 57.20
N LYS A 177 10.95 6.25 58.32
CA LYS A 177 11.41 5.83 59.67
C LYS A 177 10.85 4.47 60.14
N SER A 178 9.77 3.97 59.54
CA SER A 178 9.15 2.66 59.83
C SER A 178 9.65 1.51 58.93
N ARG A 179 10.70 1.71 58.11
CA ARG A 179 11.19 0.74 57.10
C ARG A 179 10.21 0.44 55.96
N GLN A 180 9.12 1.20 55.81
CA GLN A 180 8.26 1.16 54.62
C GLN A 180 8.74 2.18 53.57
N TYR A 181 8.80 1.78 52.31
CA TYR A 181 9.22 2.65 51.20
C TYR A 181 8.05 3.56 50.79
N SER A 182 8.29 4.87 50.64
CA SER A 182 7.23 5.87 50.37
C SER A 182 7.41 6.65 49.06
N GLY A 183 8.44 6.34 48.26
CA GLY A 183 8.75 7.01 46.99
C GLY A 183 10.14 6.64 46.45
N TYR A 184 10.55 7.23 45.34
CA TYR A 184 11.86 7.04 44.71
C TYR A 184 12.47 8.36 44.24
N GLU A 185 13.80 8.45 44.19
CA GLU A 185 14.56 9.52 43.54
C GLU A 185 15.10 9.03 42.19
N LEU A 186 14.94 9.86 41.16
CA LEU A 186 15.55 9.68 39.84
C LEU A 186 16.68 10.69 39.67
N ASP A 187 17.91 10.20 39.56
CA ASP A 187 19.05 10.97 39.05
C ASP A 187 19.92 10.07 38.17
N PHE A 188 19.67 10.19 36.86
CA PHE A 188 20.33 9.40 35.82
C PHE A 188 21.83 9.70 35.68
N ASN A 189 22.33 10.80 36.22
CA ASN A 189 23.73 11.23 36.03
C ASN A 189 24.63 10.94 37.24
N SER A 190 24.05 10.65 38.41
CA SER A 190 24.84 10.47 39.64
C SER A 190 24.58 9.16 40.40
N ILE A 191 23.37 8.58 40.36
CA ILE A 191 23.02 7.41 41.21
C ILE A 191 23.95 6.22 40.95
N TYR A 192 24.34 5.98 39.69
CA TYR A 192 25.25 4.89 39.35
C TYR A 192 26.60 4.96 40.09
N LYS A 193 27.06 6.16 40.47
CA LYS A 193 28.30 6.35 41.24
C LYS A 193 28.15 5.82 42.66
N GLU A 194 26.98 6.02 43.27
CA GLU A 194 26.64 5.41 44.56
C GLU A 194 26.54 3.88 44.45
N VAL A 195 26.01 3.37 43.34
CA VAL A 195 25.98 1.93 43.06
C VAL A 195 27.38 1.36 42.88
N GLN A 196 28.29 2.04 42.17
CA GLN A 196 29.70 1.64 42.06
C GLN A 196 30.37 1.56 43.43
N ILE A 197 30.11 2.52 44.33
CA ILE A 197 30.59 2.49 45.72
C ILE A 197 30.03 1.27 46.45
N CYS A 198 28.74 0.97 46.27
CA CYS A 198 28.09 -0.20 46.83
C CYS A 198 28.75 -1.51 46.37
N ILE A 199 29.05 -1.65 45.07
CA ILE A 199 29.74 -2.82 44.52
C ILE A 199 31.18 -2.95 45.07
N LYS A 200 31.91 -1.83 45.16
CA LYS A 200 33.25 -1.81 45.80
C LYS A 200 33.20 -2.26 47.26
N THR A 201 32.18 -1.82 47.99
CA THR A 201 31.95 -2.20 49.40
C THR A 201 31.61 -3.68 49.51
N PHE A 202 30.80 -4.22 48.59
CA PHE A 202 30.50 -5.65 48.52
C PHE A 202 31.76 -6.50 48.35
N LEU A 203 32.68 -6.10 47.46
CA LEU A 203 33.98 -6.76 47.27
C LEU A 203 34.87 -6.69 48.52
N GLN A 204 34.88 -5.54 49.22
CA GLN A 204 35.63 -5.39 50.48
C GLN A 204 35.10 -6.32 51.59
N LEU A 205 33.79 -6.47 51.69
CA LEU A 205 33.15 -7.28 52.74
C LEU A 205 33.16 -8.78 52.42
N ASN A 206 33.04 -9.16 51.14
CA ASN A 206 32.80 -10.53 50.72
C ASN A 206 33.95 -11.15 49.89
N GLY A 207 35.07 -10.45 49.73
CA GLY A 207 36.24 -10.87 48.94
C GLY A 207 35.98 -10.96 47.43
N CYS A 208 36.95 -11.41 46.64
CA CYS A 208 36.75 -11.70 45.21
C CYS A 208 36.21 -13.11 44.99
N ALA A 209 35.36 -13.29 43.98
CA ALA A 209 34.80 -14.58 43.61
C ALA A 209 35.85 -15.58 43.09
N ASP A 210 36.94 -15.09 42.47
CA ASP A 210 38.06 -15.91 42.02
C ASP A 210 39.15 -16.11 43.09
N THR A 211 38.86 -15.73 44.34
CA THR A 211 39.76 -15.81 45.50
C THR A 211 40.99 -14.90 45.45
N SER A 212 41.10 -14.03 44.45
CA SER A 212 42.18 -13.04 44.40
C SER A 212 42.04 -11.97 45.49
N PHE A 213 43.17 -11.41 45.94
CA PHE A 213 43.19 -10.31 46.90
C PHE A 213 43.34 -8.98 46.16
N LEU A 214 42.47 -8.01 46.46
CA LEU A 214 42.53 -6.66 45.91
C LEU A 214 43.16 -5.71 46.93
N THR A 215 44.14 -4.93 46.49
CA THR A 215 44.66 -3.80 47.27
C THR A 215 43.64 -2.65 47.28
N GLU A 216 43.72 -1.77 48.28
CA GLU A 216 42.86 -0.58 48.37
C GLU A 216 42.95 0.30 47.10
N LYS A 217 44.16 0.38 46.51
CA LYS A 217 44.40 1.05 45.22
C LYS A 217 43.61 0.40 44.09
N GLN A 218 43.68 -0.93 43.94
CA GLN A 218 42.95 -1.66 42.90
C GLN A 218 41.43 -1.50 43.05
N ILE A 219 40.90 -1.52 44.28
CA ILE A 219 39.46 -1.31 44.56
C ILE A 219 39.04 0.12 44.18
N THR A 220 39.87 1.12 44.48
CA THR A 220 39.61 2.53 44.15
C THR A 220 39.57 2.73 42.63
N GLU A 221 40.49 2.09 41.91
CA GLU A 221 40.63 2.17 40.45
C GLU A 221 39.54 1.40 39.66
N LEU A 222 38.76 0.51 40.30
CA LEU A 222 37.63 -0.15 39.63
C LEU A 222 36.63 0.88 39.07
N PHE A 223 36.13 0.62 37.85
CA PHE A 223 35.19 1.45 37.10
C PHE A 223 35.75 2.79 36.58
N THR A 224 37.07 2.94 36.50
CA THR A 224 37.72 4.07 35.81
C THR A 224 37.91 3.80 34.31
N ASP A 225 38.11 4.85 33.50
CA ASP A 225 38.30 4.72 32.05
C ASP A 225 39.48 3.77 31.73
N GLY A 226 39.20 2.69 31.00
CA GLY A 226 40.19 1.65 30.67
C GLY A 226 40.19 0.42 31.60
N SER A 227 39.24 0.30 32.54
CA SER A 227 39.07 -0.90 33.37
C SER A 227 38.86 -2.17 32.52
N ASP A 228 39.63 -3.22 32.80
CA ASP A 228 39.46 -4.53 32.16
C ASP A 228 38.20 -5.22 32.70
N VAL A 229 37.20 -5.33 31.84
CA VAL A 229 35.89 -5.91 32.19
C VAL A 229 35.99 -7.41 32.43
N LEU A 230 36.91 -8.12 31.76
CA LEU A 230 37.11 -9.55 32.00
C LEU A 230 37.71 -9.78 33.40
N TYR A 231 38.60 -8.88 33.82
CA TYR A 231 39.11 -8.88 35.18
C TYR A 231 37.99 -8.60 36.19
N LEU A 232 37.15 -7.59 35.93
CA LEU A 232 36.02 -7.22 36.79
C LEU A 232 34.98 -8.35 36.90
N ASP A 233 34.64 -9.00 35.79
CA ASP A 233 33.75 -10.17 35.75
C ASP A 233 34.27 -11.31 36.63
N LYS A 234 35.55 -11.62 36.47
CA LYS A 234 36.20 -12.69 37.20
C LYS A 234 36.20 -12.44 38.71
N ILE A 235 36.49 -11.21 39.16
CA ILE A 235 36.51 -10.88 40.59
C ILE A 235 35.12 -10.73 41.21
N LEU A 236 34.11 -10.31 40.44
CA LEU A 236 32.74 -10.16 40.97
C LEU A 236 31.98 -11.49 41.03
N PHE A 237 32.10 -12.30 39.98
CA PHE A 237 31.19 -13.41 39.73
C PHE A 237 31.90 -14.77 39.63
N GLY A 238 33.18 -14.81 39.28
CA GLY A 238 33.96 -16.05 39.24
C GLY A 238 33.57 -16.99 38.09
N ASN A 239 34.15 -18.20 38.08
CA ASN A 239 34.05 -19.12 36.94
C ASN A 239 33.13 -20.34 37.13
N ASP A 240 32.74 -20.63 38.37
CA ASP A 240 31.86 -21.76 38.75
C ASP A 240 30.40 -21.31 38.69
N ASP A 241 29.56 -21.95 37.87
CA ASP A 241 28.20 -21.48 37.59
C ASP A 241 27.27 -21.52 38.80
N ASN A 242 27.40 -22.51 39.70
CA ASN A 242 26.56 -22.61 40.90
C ASN A 242 26.94 -21.52 41.91
N LEU A 243 28.24 -21.34 42.14
CA LEU A 243 28.75 -20.30 43.03
C LEU A 243 28.49 -18.91 42.46
N ARG A 244 28.61 -18.75 41.14
CA ARG A 244 28.33 -17.51 40.42
C ARG A 244 26.88 -17.07 40.57
N LEU A 245 25.92 -17.98 40.43
CA LEU A 245 24.50 -17.70 40.65
C LEU A 245 24.23 -17.20 42.08
N GLU A 246 24.76 -17.90 43.08
CA GLU A 246 24.60 -17.49 44.49
C GLU A 246 25.30 -16.15 44.78
N ARG A 247 26.48 -15.93 44.18
CA ARG A 247 27.21 -14.68 44.29
C ARG A 247 26.43 -13.51 43.69
N ARG A 248 25.82 -13.71 42.53
CA ARG A 248 24.96 -12.75 41.86
C ARG A 248 23.72 -12.42 42.70
N LYS A 249 23.02 -13.42 43.22
CA LYS A 249 21.88 -13.20 44.15
C LYS A 249 22.29 -12.40 45.38
N SER A 250 23.46 -12.70 45.95
CA SER A 250 24.01 -11.97 47.09
C SER A 250 24.29 -10.50 46.78
N LEU A 251 24.92 -10.22 45.64
CA LEU A 251 25.19 -8.84 45.19
C LEU A 251 23.90 -8.07 44.92
N ILE A 252 22.92 -8.68 44.26
CA ILE A 252 21.59 -8.09 44.03
C ILE A 252 20.95 -7.70 45.36
N ASN A 253 20.90 -8.63 46.31
CA ASN A 253 20.31 -8.38 47.63
C ASN A 253 21.06 -7.28 48.40
N PHE A 254 22.39 -7.24 48.29
CA PHE A 254 23.21 -6.21 48.92
C PHE A 254 22.89 -4.81 48.38
N VAL A 255 22.89 -4.65 47.05
CA VAL A 255 22.58 -3.37 46.37
C VAL A 255 21.15 -2.90 46.70
N ARG A 256 20.19 -3.83 46.71
CA ARG A 256 18.80 -3.53 47.10
C ARG A 256 18.67 -3.13 48.56
N SER A 257 19.40 -3.79 49.47
CA SER A 257 19.39 -3.43 50.88
C SER A 257 19.89 -2.00 51.13
N ALA A 258 20.85 -1.55 50.31
CA ALA A 258 21.35 -0.18 50.28
C ALA A 258 20.37 0.84 49.65
N GLY A 259 19.25 0.37 49.10
CA GLY A 259 18.17 1.20 48.56
C GLY A 259 18.26 1.49 47.07
N PHE A 260 19.06 0.74 46.30
CA PHE A 260 19.19 0.94 44.86
C PHE A 260 18.50 -0.18 44.08
N GLU A 261 17.82 0.19 43.00
CA GLU A 261 17.12 -0.75 42.12
C GLU A 261 17.13 -0.25 40.67
N THR A 262 16.90 -1.17 39.73
CA THR A 262 16.83 -0.93 38.28
C THR A 262 15.38 -0.72 37.81
N ILE A 263 15.18 0.02 36.72
CA ILE A 263 13.85 0.22 36.10
C ILE A 263 13.61 -0.91 35.06
N PRO A 264 12.39 -1.49 34.95
CA PRO A 264 12.08 -2.52 33.94
C PRO A 264 12.00 -1.99 32.49
N VAL A 265 12.13 -2.89 31.51
CA VAL A 265 12.15 -2.62 30.05
C VAL A 265 10.75 -2.81 29.48
N THR A 266 10.35 -1.93 28.56
CA THR A 266 9.19 -2.13 27.66
C THR A 266 9.68 -2.44 26.24
N GLU A 267 8.90 -3.14 25.40
CA GLU A 267 9.22 -3.35 23.96
C GLU A 267 9.48 -2.04 23.21
N HIS A 268 9.00 -0.92 23.76
CA HIS A 268 9.19 0.42 23.24
C HIS A 268 10.30 1.14 24.02
N ALA A 269 11.03 2.06 23.37
CA ALA A 269 11.65 3.15 24.12
C ALA A 269 10.56 3.77 24.99
N PRO A 270 10.80 4.10 26.27
CA PRO A 270 9.74 4.54 27.16
C PRO A 270 9.17 5.86 26.65
N SER A 271 8.20 5.82 25.74
CA SER A 271 7.41 6.98 25.34
C SER A 271 6.54 7.47 26.49
N ARG A 272 6.59 6.77 27.64
CA ARG A 272 5.78 6.96 28.83
C ARG A 272 6.62 6.65 30.09
N PRO A 273 6.42 7.38 31.19
CA PRO A 273 7.12 7.18 32.44
C PRO A 273 6.69 5.88 33.12
N VAL A 274 7.67 5.17 33.68
CA VAL A 274 7.45 4.02 34.57
C VAL A 274 7.34 4.56 36.00
N VAL A 275 6.25 4.23 36.69
CA VAL A 275 6.01 4.67 38.08
C VAL A 275 6.00 3.47 39.03
N PHE A 276 6.58 3.66 40.21
CA PHE A 276 6.49 2.68 41.29
C PHE A 276 5.02 2.41 41.67
N ASP A 277 4.63 1.15 41.79
CA ASP A 277 3.27 0.76 42.18
C ASP A 277 3.21 0.25 43.62
N LYS A 278 3.87 -0.88 43.92
CA LYS A 278 3.82 -1.53 45.24
C LYS A 278 5.03 -2.43 45.49
N ILE A 279 5.15 -2.98 46.69
CA ILE A 279 6.09 -4.06 47.00
C ILE A 279 5.30 -5.36 47.13
N VAL A 280 5.70 -6.38 46.38
CA VAL A 280 5.15 -7.73 46.45
C VAL A 280 6.11 -8.62 47.21
N GLN A 281 5.55 -9.52 48.02
CA GLN A 281 6.31 -10.50 48.78
C GLN A 281 5.96 -11.89 48.25
N ASP A 282 6.95 -12.61 47.73
CA ASP A 282 6.80 -13.95 47.20
C ASP A 282 7.81 -14.92 47.83
N SER A 283 7.89 -16.15 47.31
CA SER A 283 8.82 -17.19 47.79
C SER A 283 10.30 -16.86 47.59
N GLN A 284 10.63 -15.79 46.84
CA GLN A 284 11.98 -15.31 46.60
C GLN A 284 12.32 -14.02 47.37
N GLY A 285 11.36 -13.40 48.05
CA GLY A 285 11.55 -12.25 48.93
C GLY A 285 10.60 -11.08 48.62
N SER A 286 10.95 -9.88 49.05
CA SER A 286 10.20 -8.66 48.72
C SER A 286 10.76 -8.02 47.44
N HIS A 287 9.94 -7.84 46.41
CA HIS A 287 10.30 -7.13 45.18
C HIS A 287 9.40 -5.92 44.91
N SER A 288 9.97 -4.86 44.35
CA SER A 288 9.19 -3.71 43.89
C SER A 288 8.48 -4.09 42.59
N GLU A 289 7.23 -3.66 42.47
CA GLU A 289 6.49 -3.67 41.22
C GLU A 289 6.31 -2.24 40.70
N PHE A 290 6.46 -2.10 39.39
CA PHE A 290 6.29 -0.86 38.67
C PHE A 290 5.13 -0.99 37.69
N LYS A 291 4.54 0.14 37.28
CA LYS A 291 3.50 0.22 36.25
C LYS A 291 3.79 1.35 35.25
N VAL A 292 3.21 1.25 34.05
CA VAL A 292 3.25 2.30 33.04
C VAL A 292 1.92 3.05 33.06
N GLU A 293 1.94 4.38 33.17
CA GLU A 293 0.71 5.18 33.15
C GLU A 293 0.14 5.35 31.72
N ASN A 294 -1.19 5.39 31.59
CA ASN A 294 -1.94 5.68 30.35
C ASN A 294 -1.63 4.73 29.17
N MET A 295 -1.76 3.41 29.38
CA MET A 295 -1.63 2.44 28.30
C MET A 295 -2.83 2.48 27.34
N SER A 296 -2.63 2.93 26.10
CA SER A 296 -3.50 2.61 24.96
C SER A 296 -2.74 1.74 23.96
N GLY A 297 -3.27 0.55 23.62
CA GLY A 297 -2.70 -0.39 22.64
C GLY A 297 -1.98 -1.63 23.22
N GLU A 298 -1.62 -2.57 22.34
CA GLU A 298 -0.97 -3.87 22.63
C GLU A 298 0.54 -3.77 22.99
N ALA A 299 0.99 -2.76 23.73
CA ALA A 299 2.39 -2.70 24.17
C ALA A 299 2.70 -3.89 25.10
N LYS A 300 3.67 -4.75 24.75
CA LYS A 300 4.14 -5.80 25.66
C LYS A 300 5.35 -5.29 26.44
N ILE A 301 5.44 -5.70 27.69
CA ILE A 301 6.50 -5.34 28.62
C ILE A 301 7.22 -6.63 28.99
N PHE A 302 8.54 -6.69 28.78
CA PHE A 302 9.35 -7.89 29.00
C PHE A 302 10.32 -7.65 30.13
N GLY A 303 9.96 -8.19 31.30
CA GLY A 303 10.89 -8.42 32.37
C GLY A 303 11.48 -7.18 33.04
N ALA A 304 12.49 -7.45 33.83
CA ALA A 304 12.90 -6.66 34.98
C ALA A 304 14.07 -5.70 34.71
N LEU A 305 14.48 -5.60 33.46
CA LEU A 305 15.82 -5.15 33.08
C LEU A 305 15.80 -3.71 32.58
N THR A 306 16.93 -3.02 32.55
CA THR A 306 17.02 -1.57 32.27
C THR A 306 17.63 -1.31 30.90
N PRO A 307 17.12 -0.36 30.07
CA PRO A 307 17.76 -0.03 28.80
C PRO A 307 19.14 0.64 29.00
N PHE A 308 19.90 0.80 27.93
CA PHE A 308 21.01 1.75 27.96
C PHE A 308 20.46 3.18 28.08
N LYS A 309 21.24 4.10 28.66
CA LYS A 309 21.01 5.57 28.60
C LYS A 309 21.14 6.13 27.18
N LEU A 310 20.37 5.61 26.23
CA LEU A 310 20.48 5.92 24.81
C LEU A 310 20.16 7.39 24.53
N TYR A 311 19.23 7.97 25.28
CA TYR A 311 18.78 9.34 25.11
C TYR A 311 18.87 10.09 26.44
N ARG A 312 18.91 11.42 26.38
CA ARG A 312 18.63 12.23 27.57
C ARG A 312 17.16 12.09 27.93
N ILE A 313 16.86 12.23 29.22
CA ILE A 313 15.49 12.15 29.75
C ILE A 313 15.15 13.52 30.35
N ASP A 314 13.92 13.98 30.17
CA ASP A 314 13.44 15.22 30.77
C ASP A 314 13.12 15.06 32.27
N LYS A 315 12.71 16.16 32.91
CA LYS A 315 12.38 16.22 34.34
C LYS A 315 11.19 15.32 34.73
N ASP A 316 10.36 14.92 33.76
CA ASP A 316 9.14 14.16 33.95
C ASP A 316 9.34 12.66 33.59
N GLY A 317 10.58 12.27 33.25
CA GLY A 317 10.95 10.88 32.97
C GLY A 317 10.78 10.45 31.51
N TYR A 318 10.58 11.40 30.57
CA TYR A 318 10.43 11.09 29.14
C TYR A 318 11.76 11.22 28.37
N PRO A 319 12.10 10.25 27.50
CA PRO A 319 13.28 10.32 26.65
C PRO A 319 13.13 11.41 25.58
N LEU A 320 14.14 12.28 25.49
CA LEU A 320 14.32 13.28 24.46
C LEU A 320 14.99 12.61 23.26
N CYS A 321 14.20 12.00 22.37
CA CYS A 321 14.71 11.24 21.22
C CYS A 321 15.58 12.06 20.25
N ASP A 322 15.47 13.39 20.28
CA ASP A 322 16.32 14.31 19.51
C ASP A 322 17.66 14.63 20.20
N GLU A 323 17.87 14.17 21.44
CA GLU A 323 19.08 14.34 22.24
C GLU A 323 19.73 12.98 22.59
N PRO A 324 20.33 12.26 21.61
CA PRO A 324 21.04 11.02 21.86
C PRO A 324 22.29 11.25 22.72
N GLN A 325 22.59 10.29 23.61
CA GLN A 325 23.83 10.32 24.37
C GLN A 325 24.98 9.74 23.53
N GLU A 326 25.67 10.61 22.80
CA GLU A 326 26.71 10.21 21.83
C GLU A 326 27.80 9.30 22.43
N GLN A 327 28.17 9.49 23.70
CA GLN A 327 29.13 8.62 24.40
C GLN A 327 28.61 7.18 24.54
N VAL A 328 27.33 7.00 24.85
CA VAL A 328 26.67 5.70 24.96
C VAL A 328 26.54 5.04 23.59
N TRP A 329 26.20 5.84 22.57
CA TRP A 329 26.08 5.36 21.19
C TRP A 329 27.41 4.91 20.60
N SER A 330 28.48 5.67 20.88
CA SER A 330 29.85 5.28 20.53
C SER A 330 30.24 3.99 21.26
N PHE A 331 30.04 3.93 22.57
CA PHE A 331 30.35 2.74 23.38
C PHE A 331 29.67 1.48 22.84
N ILE A 332 28.36 1.53 22.56
CA ILE A 332 27.62 0.40 21.98
C ILE A 332 28.18 0.06 20.59
N SER A 333 28.38 1.06 19.74
CA SER A 333 28.86 0.81 18.37
C SER A 333 30.27 0.24 18.33
N ASP A 334 31.14 0.67 19.25
CA ASP A 334 32.48 0.14 19.42
C ASP A 334 32.44 -1.31 19.92
N ILE A 335 31.54 -1.68 20.84
CA ILE A 335 31.32 -3.10 21.22
C ILE A 335 30.99 -3.97 20.01
N TYR A 336 30.06 -3.52 19.15
CA TYR A 336 29.68 -4.28 17.96
C TYR A 336 30.80 -4.33 16.93
N ALA A 337 31.52 -3.24 16.73
CA ALA A 337 32.65 -3.18 15.81
C ALA A 337 33.81 -4.08 16.27
N ASP A 338 34.13 -4.07 17.57
CA ASP A 338 35.16 -4.93 18.15
C ASP A 338 34.74 -6.41 18.09
N PHE A 339 33.48 -6.72 18.38
CA PHE A 339 32.96 -8.08 18.26
C PHE A 339 32.97 -8.58 16.82
N GLN A 340 32.53 -7.74 15.89
CA GLN A 340 32.61 -8.02 14.46
C GLN A 340 34.08 -8.28 14.06
N LYS A 341 35.02 -7.44 14.49
CA LYS A 341 36.45 -7.59 14.18
C LYS A 341 37.05 -8.85 14.80
N GLU A 342 36.71 -9.16 16.04
CA GLU A 342 37.20 -10.32 16.78
C GLU A 342 36.72 -11.62 16.15
N TYR A 343 35.44 -11.73 15.78
CA TYR A 343 34.85 -13.00 15.32
C TYR A 343 34.66 -13.09 13.80
N ASN A 344 34.81 -11.98 13.09
CA ASN A 344 34.71 -11.85 11.64
C ASN A 344 33.29 -12.03 11.04
N PHE A 345 32.21 -11.79 11.80
CA PHE A 345 30.85 -11.84 11.26
C PHE A 345 30.63 -10.92 10.04
N ASP A 346 29.69 -11.29 9.17
CA ASP A 346 29.43 -10.65 7.88
C ASP A 346 28.18 -9.75 7.87
N PHE A 347 27.19 -10.05 8.71
CA PHE A 347 25.98 -9.25 8.87
C PHE A 347 25.37 -9.44 10.28
N MET A 348 24.40 -8.63 10.65
CA MET A 348 23.66 -8.76 11.92
C MET A 348 22.15 -8.72 11.71
N ARG A 349 21.40 -9.40 12.59
CA ARG A 349 19.95 -9.22 12.72
C ARG A 349 19.67 -8.15 13.79
N ALA A 350 19.01 -7.07 13.40
CA ALA A 350 18.52 -6.02 14.29
C ALA A 350 17.07 -6.32 14.67
N ASP A 351 16.92 -7.08 15.74
CA ASP A 351 15.63 -7.35 16.37
C ASP A 351 15.07 -6.05 17.03
N MET A 352 13.74 -5.93 17.14
CA MET A 352 12.99 -4.76 17.67
C MET A 352 13.07 -3.46 16.85
N ALA A 353 13.62 -3.48 15.63
CA ALA A 353 13.73 -2.31 14.74
C ALA A 353 12.36 -1.67 14.35
N HIS A 354 11.27 -2.43 14.45
CA HIS A 354 9.91 -1.99 14.15
C HIS A 354 9.24 -1.18 15.27
N ASN A 355 9.76 -1.24 16.51
CA ASN A 355 9.13 -0.64 17.70
C ASN A 355 9.62 0.77 18.03
N GLN A 356 10.51 1.34 17.21
CA GLN A 356 11.05 2.70 17.32
C GLN A 356 10.30 3.66 16.39
N GLN A 357 9.03 3.96 16.70
CA GLN A 357 8.28 5.03 16.04
C GLN A 357 8.32 6.33 16.86
N SER A 358 8.53 7.45 16.18
CA SER A 358 8.26 8.80 16.70
C SER A 358 6.76 8.95 16.98
N HIS A 359 6.35 8.79 18.24
CA HIS A 359 4.99 9.14 18.62
C HIS A 359 4.83 10.65 18.54
N SER A 360 3.93 11.11 17.66
CA SER A 360 3.45 12.49 17.61
C SER A 360 2.59 12.78 18.84
N HIS A 361 3.20 12.91 20.00
CA HIS A 361 2.48 13.42 21.16
C HIS A 361 2.30 14.93 21.03
N LYS A 362 1.07 15.29 20.66
CA LYS A 362 0.39 16.59 20.81
C LYS A 362 0.90 17.73 19.94
N LYS A 363 -0.05 18.24 19.13
CA LYS A 363 -0.32 19.65 18.84
C LYS A 363 0.76 20.62 19.35
N ASN A 364 1.87 20.71 18.66
CA ASN A 364 2.61 21.94 18.37
C ASN A 364 3.88 21.55 17.61
N GLU A 365 4.07 22.28 16.52
CA GLU A 365 5.35 22.49 15.84
C GLU A 365 5.97 21.37 15.02
N LYS A 366 6.26 21.78 13.77
CA LYS A 366 7.23 21.24 12.83
C LYS A 366 8.51 20.76 13.53
N ILE A 367 8.65 19.46 13.75
CA ILE A 367 9.95 18.79 13.76
C ILE A 367 9.74 17.47 13.02
N PHE A 368 10.13 17.42 11.75
CA PHE A 368 10.58 16.15 11.18
C PHE A 368 11.83 15.80 11.99
N CYS A 369 11.69 14.88 12.95
CA CYS A 369 12.85 14.35 13.66
C CYS A 369 13.81 13.77 12.62
N ASN A 370 14.95 14.44 12.41
CA ASN A 370 16.16 13.79 11.91
C ASN A 370 16.66 12.86 13.04
N GLN A 371 15.91 11.81 13.34
CA GLN A 371 16.29 10.81 14.33
C GLN A 371 17.51 10.05 13.77
N LYS A 372 18.69 10.34 14.32
CA LYS A 372 19.82 9.42 14.29
C LYS A 372 19.29 8.14 14.95
N GLU A 373 19.34 7.01 14.27
CA GLU A 373 18.90 5.70 14.76
C GLU A 373 20.12 4.86 15.12
N ILE A 374 20.13 4.23 16.30
CA ILE A 374 21.32 3.57 16.87
C ILE A 374 21.82 2.42 15.97
N TRP A 375 20.91 1.68 15.33
CA TRP A 375 21.27 0.61 14.39
C TRP A 375 22.02 1.12 13.16
N ARG A 376 21.63 2.30 12.65
CA ARG A 376 22.33 2.96 11.55
C ARG A 376 23.72 3.41 11.99
N PHE A 377 23.85 3.89 13.22
CA PHE A 377 25.15 4.29 13.79
C PHE A 377 26.09 3.08 13.96
N ILE A 378 25.59 1.95 14.48
CA ILE A 378 26.32 0.68 14.57
C ILE A 378 26.75 0.20 13.17
N LYS A 379 25.83 0.16 12.20
CA LYS A 379 26.12 -0.20 10.80
C LYS A 379 27.22 0.68 10.21
N SER A 380 27.09 2.00 10.36
CA SER A 380 28.06 2.97 9.86
C SER A 380 29.46 2.73 10.45
N ARG A 381 29.53 2.48 11.76
CA ARG A 381 30.78 2.22 12.47
C ARG A 381 31.49 0.95 11.98
N ILE A 382 30.75 -0.11 11.72
CA ILE A 382 31.30 -1.36 11.15
C ILE A 382 31.70 -1.15 9.68
N ASN A 383 30.89 -0.41 8.91
CA ASN A 383 31.13 -0.17 7.48
C ASN A 383 32.40 0.66 7.21
N GLU A 384 32.93 1.40 8.18
CA GLU A 384 34.24 2.05 8.10
C GLU A 384 35.37 1.03 7.79
N GLN A 385 35.24 -0.20 8.29
CA GLN A 385 36.21 -1.28 8.08
C GLN A 385 35.73 -2.33 7.07
N LYS A 386 34.40 -2.58 7.02
CA LYS A 386 33.78 -3.57 6.14
C LYS A 386 32.56 -3.00 5.41
N PRO A 387 32.73 -2.38 4.23
CA PRO A 387 31.63 -1.70 3.54
C PRO A 387 30.49 -2.62 3.06
N TYR A 388 30.71 -3.93 3.09
CA TYR A 388 29.74 -4.96 2.74
C TYR A 388 28.93 -5.49 3.92
N PHE A 389 29.12 -4.98 5.14
CA PHE A 389 28.40 -5.47 6.32
C PHE A 389 26.92 -5.05 6.26
N ALA A 390 26.03 -6.04 6.27
CA ALA A 390 24.59 -5.82 6.12
C ALA A 390 23.83 -5.89 7.45
N VAL A 391 22.65 -5.28 7.50
CA VAL A 391 21.72 -5.34 8.65
C VAL A 391 20.36 -5.87 8.21
N LEU A 392 19.96 -6.99 8.80
CA LEU A 392 18.64 -7.60 8.67
C LEU A 392 17.73 -7.06 9.78
N ALA A 393 16.79 -6.18 9.46
CA ALA A 393 15.77 -5.73 10.40
C ALA A 393 14.67 -6.76 10.57
N GLU A 394 14.17 -6.88 11.79
CA GLU A 394 12.91 -7.55 12.08
C GLU A 394 11.76 -6.54 12.06
N ALA A 395 10.91 -6.56 11.02
CA ALA A 395 9.78 -5.65 10.94
C ALA A 395 8.54 -6.23 10.25
N PHE A 396 7.42 -6.20 10.96
CA PHE A 396 6.13 -6.70 10.48
C PHE A 396 5.39 -5.62 9.71
N LEU A 397 5.58 -5.60 8.39
CA LEU A 397 5.04 -4.61 7.44
C LEU A 397 3.49 -4.52 7.36
N ASN A 398 2.73 -5.30 8.12
CA ASN A 398 1.26 -5.32 8.08
C ASN A 398 0.66 -5.76 9.42
N MET A 399 0.46 -4.80 10.31
CA MET A 399 -0.60 -4.84 11.30
C MET A 399 -1.28 -3.46 11.24
N ASP A 400 -2.60 -3.41 11.38
CA ASP A 400 -3.49 -2.22 11.24
C ASP A 400 -3.15 -1.00 12.12
N TYR A 401 -1.97 -0.97 12.73
CA TYR A 401 -1.53 -0.03 13.76
C TYR A 401 -0.26 0.76 13.41
N TYR A 402 0.37 0.56 12.25
CA TYR A 402 1.67 1.17 11.93
C TYR A 402 1.67 1.96 10.61
N ILE A 403 1.94 3.26 10.73
CA ILE A 403 2.07 4.26 9.64
C ILE A 403 3.10 3.81 8.58
N ASP A 404 2.80 4.05 7.29
CA ASP A 404 3.63 3.95 6.06
C ASP A 404 5.03 3.27 6.20
N GLY A 405 5.03 1.99 6.60
CA GLY A 405 6.22 1.30 7.11
C GLY A 405 7.38 1.15 6.12
N TYR A 406 7.15 1.25 4.81
CA TYR A 406 8.21 1.16 3.81
C TYR A 406 9.12 2.39 3.80
N GLN A 407 8.55 3.59 3.94
CA GLN A 407 9.34 4.83 3.95
C GLN A 407 10.18 4.95 5.23
N ASP A 408 9.62 4.51 6.37
CA ASP A 408 10.33 4.46 7.66
C ASP A 408 11.54 3.52 7.61
N LEU A 409 11.37 2.28 7.11
CA LEU A 409 12.46 1.33 6.97
C LEU A 409 13.54 1.80 5.99
N GLN A 410 13.16 2.51 4.92
CA GLN A 410 14.11 3.09 3.99
C GLN A 410 14.93 4.23 4.63
N ASN A 411 14.32 5.05 5.49
CA ASN A 411 15.04 6.10 6.23
C ASN A 411 16.03 5.53 7.25
N LYS A 412 15.78 4.30 7.74
CA LYS A 412 16.61 3.57 8.72
C LYS A 412 17.81 2.84 8.12
N ASP A 413 17.95 2.79 6.78
CA ASP A 413 19.09 2.20 6.06
C ASP A 413 19.33 0.70 6.35
N PHE A 414 18.26 -0.06 6.57
CA PHE A 414 18.33 -1.53 6.64
C PHE A 414 18.52 -2.15 5.24
N ASP A 415 19.19 -3.30 5.17
CA ASP A 415 19.47 -3.98 3.88
C ASP A 415 18.44 -5.07 3.57
N ILE A 416 18.04 -5.82 4.61
CA ILE A 416 17.00 -6.85 4.52
C ILE A 416 16.00 -6.62 5.64
N VAL A 417 14.72 -6.89 5.40
CA VAL A 417 13.64 -6.82 6.40
C VAL A 417 12.92 -8.16 6.47
N LEU A 418 12.84 -8.77 7.64
CA LEU A 418 12.06 -9.99 7.90
C LEU A 418 10.57 -9.66 7.77
N GLY A 419 9.88 -10.16 6.75
CA GLY A 419 8.52 -9.69 6.46
C GLY A 419 7.37 -10.48 7.13
N ASP A 420 6.16 -9.94 7.01
CA ASP A 420 4.85 -10.38 7.54
C ASP A 420 4.25 -11.75 7.12
N LEU A 421 4.78 -12.47 6.11
CA LEU A 421 4.21 -13.75 5.64
C LEU A 421 4.20 -14.84 6.72
N ASN A 422 5.03 -14.68 7.75
CA ASN A 422 5.08 -15.49 8.96
C ASN A 422 3.81 -15.47 9.82
N TYR A 423 2.82 -14.62 9.53
CA TYR A 423 1.59 -14.55 10.33
C TYR A 423 0.34 -14.94 9.53
N LEU A 424 0.46 -15.10 8.22
CA LEU A 424 -0.68 -15.35 7.35
C LEU A 424 -1.01 -16.83 7.26
N PHE A 425 -2.29 -17.17 7.30
CA PHE A 425 -2.74 -18.48 6.86
C PHE A 425 -2.41 -18.70 5.37
N LEU A 426 -2.13 -19.95 4.99
CA LEU A 426 -1.94 -20.30 3.58
C LEU A 426 -3.28 -20.25 2.83
N ASN A 427 -3.63 -19.05 2.40
CA ASN A 427 -4.85 -18.73 1.69
C ASN A 427 -4.57 -17.66 0.61
N HIS A 428 -5.63 -17.07 0.06
CA HIS A 428 -5.52 -16.02 -0.95
C HIS A 428 -4.70 -14.80 -0.50
N GLU A 429 -4.71 -14.47 0.80
CA GLU A 429 -3.94 -13.35 1.37
C GLU A 429 -2.44 -13.64 1.33
N TYR A 430 -2.03 -14.88 1.66
CA TYR A 430 -0.64 -15.32 1.49
C TYR A 430 -0.16 -15.17 0.05
N ILE A 431 -0.99 -15.57 -0.94
CA ILE A 431 -0.69 -15.42 -2.37
C ILE A 431 -0.56 -13.96 -2.75
N TYR A 432 -1.52 -13.13 -2.33
CA TYR A 432 -1.52 -11.71 -2.61
C TYR A 432 -0.25 -11.05 -2.07
N ARG A 433 0.08 -11.26 -0.79
CA ARG A 433 1.29 -10.66 -0.20
C ARG A 433 2.57 -11.20 -0.82
N LEU A 434 2.61 -12.48 -1.18
CA LEU A 434 3.75 -13.08 -1.89
C LEU A 434 3.95 -12.45 -3.29
N LYS A 435 2.87 -12.19 -4.03
CA LYS A 435 2.89 -11.47 -5.33
C LYS A 435 3.28 -10.00 -5.16
N THR A 436 2.64 -9.26 -4.24
CA THR A 436 2.89 -7.82 -4.01
C THR A 436 4.33 -7.52 -3.56
N ARG A 437 4.95 -8.42 -2.78
CA ARG A 437 6.37 -8.30 -2.40
C ARG A 437 7.31 -8.29 -3.61
N ASN A 438 6.97 -9.02 -4.68
CA ASN A 438 7.76 -9.04 -5.90
C ASN A 438 7.66 -7.73 -6.69
N ASP A 439 6.51 -7.06 -6.63
CA ASP A 439 6.32 -5.76 -7.28
C ASP A 439 7.05 -4.65 -6.51
N ASN A 440 7.05 -4.73 -5.17
CA ASN A 440 7.80 -3.83 -4.30
C ASN A 440 9.30 -4.11 -4.26
N TYR A 441 9.75 -5.29 -4.69
CA TYR A 441 11.16 -5.71 -4.72
C TYR A 441 12.05 -4.72 -5.48
N TYR A 442 11.51 -4.03 -6.50
CA TYR A 442 12.25 -3.08 -7.33
C TYR A 442 12.15 -1.62 -6.86
N ASN A 443 11.26 -1.30 -5.92
CA ASN A 443 10.92 0.09 -5.59
C ASN A 443 11.63 0.62 -4.33
N TYR A 444 12.22 -0.27 -3.51
CA TYR A 444 12.87 0.11 -2.25
C TYR A 444 14.33 -0.37 -2.19
N ASN A 445 15.14 0.36 -1.40
CA ASN A 445 16.57 0.07 -1.20
C ASN A 445 16.78 -1.24 -0.43
N PHE A 446 15.93 -1.54 0.56
CA PHE A 446 15.98 -2.80 1.31
C PHE A 446 15.18 -3.91 0.62
N LYS A 447 15.46 -5.18 0.97
CA LYS A 447 14.71 -6.34 0.46
C LYS A 447 13.89 -7.04 1.53
N ILE A 448 12.69 -7.48 1.18
CA ILE A 448 11.80 -8.19 2.09
C ILE A 448 12.13 -9.68 2.05
N CYS A 449 12.52 -10.22 3.20
CA CYS A 449 12.79 -11.62 3.41
C CYS A 449 11.47 -12.43 3.43
N SER A 450 11.39 -13.44 2.58
CA SER A 450 10.35 -14.47 2.62
C SER A 450 10.66 -15.42 3.75
N THR A 451 9.89 -15.32 4.83
CA THR A 451 10.16 -16.14 6.00
C THR A 451 9.44 -17.48 5.90
N SER A 452 10.22 -18.56 5.95
CA SER A 452 9.73 -19.92 5.78
C SER A 452 9.29 -20.53 7.12
N PHE A 453 10.12 -20.37 8.15
CA PHE A 453 9.93 -20.89 9.50
C PHE A 453 10.63 -19.98 10.52
N THR A 454 9.95 -19.60 11.61
CA THR A 454 10.60 -19.04 12.82
C THR A 454 9.93 -19.61 14.07
N ASN A 455 10.72 -20.00 15.07
CA ASN A 455 10.19 -20.29 16.41
C ASN A 455 10.01 -19.01 17.25
N ASP A 456 10.10 -17.86 16.59
CA ASP A 456 10.30 -16.54 17.15
C ASP A 456 8.98 -15.77 17.05
N SER A 457 7.98 -16.27 17.79
CA SER A 457 6.66 -15.65 17.76
C SER A 457 6.14 -15.49 19.18
N ASP A 458 5.98 -14.24 19.59
CA ASP A 458 5.62 -13.87 20.97
C ASP A 458 4.11 -13.88 21.22
N ARG A 459 3.33 -14.54 20.35
CA ARG A 459 1.86 -14.63 20.47
C ARG A 459 1.44 -16.07 20.75
N GLN A 460 0.55 -16.22 21.74
CA GLN A 460 0.01 -17.51 22.21
C GLN A 460 -0.94 -18.19 21.20
N GLU A 461 -1.35 -17.49 20.15
CA GLU A 461 -2.33 -17.93 19.13
C GLU A 461 -1.72 -18.84 18.04
N ASN A 462 -0.39 -19.06 18.08
CA ASN A 462 0.40 -19.65 17.00
C ASN A 462 0.35 -21.18 16.87
N THR A 463 -0.53 -21.87 17.62
CA THR A 463 -0.73 -23.33 17.47
C THR A 463 -1.48 -23.70 16.19
N ILE A 464 -2.34 -22.82 15.66
CA ILE A 464 -3.07 -23.06 14.39
C ILE A 464 -2.15 -22.83 13.17
N PHE A 465 -1.12 -21.99 13.34
CA PHE A 465 -0.16 -21.59 12.30
C PHE A 465 0.64 -22.76 11.70
N TYR A 466 0.87 -23.82 12.48
CA TYR A 466 1.67 -25.00 12.12
C TYR A 466 0.85 -26.27 11.85
N SER A 467 -0.47 -26.14 11.64
CA SER A 467 -1.41 -27.27 11.67
C SER A 467 -1.21 -28.38 10.61
N SER A 468 -0.31 -28.25 9.61
CA SER A 468 0.07 -29.37 8.74
C SER A 468 1.52 -29.35 8.21
N VAL A 469 2.07 -30.56 7.99
CA VAL A 469 3.36 -30.79 7.32
C VAL A 469 3.44 -30.08 5.96
N MET A 470 2.32 -30.02 5.24
CA MET A 470 2.28 -29.41 3.91
C MET A 470 2.35 -27.89 3.94
N SER A 471 1.77 -27.26 4.97
CA SER A 471 1.88 -25.81 5.18
C SER A 471 3.35 -25.39 5.32
N CYS A 472 4.07 -26.17 6.11
CA CYS A 472 5.50 -26.02 6.32
C CYS A 472 6.28 -26.21 5.00
N ALA A 473 6.00 -27.29 4.25
CA ALA A 473 6.66 -27.58 2.99
C ALA A 473 6.47 -26.45 1.93
N ILE A 474 5.28 -25.86 1.84
CA ILE A 474 4.96 -24.76 0.90
C ILE A 474 5.78 -23.50 1.20
N ARG A 475 5.91 -23.14 2.49
CA ARG A 475 6.70 -21.98 2.91
C ARG A 475 8.19 -22.16 2.65
N TYR A 476 8.70 -23.38 2.88
CA TYR A 476 10.09 -23.71 2.53
C TYR A 476 10.32 -23.66 1.01
N PHE A 477 9.40 -24.24 0.24
CA PHE A 477 9.47 -24.23 -1.23
C PHE A 477 9.45 -22.81 -1.80
N THR A 478 8.54 -21.95 -1.32
CA THR A 478 8.48 -20.55 -1.75
C THR A 478 9.73 -19.76 -1.32
N GLY A 479 10.29 -20.01 -0.13
CA GLY A 479 11.56 -19.42 0.31
C GLY A 479 12.74 -19.76 -0.61
N LEU A 480 12.86 -21.02 -1.04
CA LEU A 480 13.96 -21.45 -1.92
C LEU A 480 13.79 -21.04 -3.38
N PHE A 481 12.57 -21.09 -3.92
CA PHE A 481 12.32 -20.95 -5.36
C PHE A 481 11.75 -19.59 -5.79
N CYS A 482 11.57 -18.62 -4.89
CA CYS A 482 11.28 -17.22 -5.24
C CYS A 482 12.56 -16.36 -5.28
N ASP A 483 12.51 -15.25 -6.03
CA ASP A 483 13.63 -14.32 -6.26
C ASP A 483 13.99 -13.46 -5.02
N SER A 484 13.08 -13.34 -4.06
CA SER A 484 13.30 -12.59 -2.81
C SER A 484 14.29 -13.29 -1.89
N PRO A 485 15.03 -12.56 -1.01
CA PRO A 485 15.78 -13.19 0.07
C PRO A 485 14.82 -14.02 0.93
N SER A 486 15.32 -15.04 1.63
CA SER A 486 14.49 -15.87 2.49
C SER A 486 15.17 -16.20 3.81
N TYR A 487 14.36 -16.35 4.85
CA TYR A 487 14.84 -16.70 6.18
C TYR A 487 14.17 -18.00 6.63
N CYS A 488 14.97 -18.97 7.05
CA CYS A 488 14.53 -20.29 7.45
C CYS A 488 15.19 -20.68 8.78
N ALA A 489 14.44 -20.61 9.87
CA ALA A 489 14.88 -21.15 11.15
C ALA A 489 14.17 -22.47 11.41
N ILE A 490 14.92 -23.58 11.36
CA ILE A 490 14.35 -24.91 11.56
C ILE A 490 14.66 -25.36 12.98
N GLY A 491 13.61 -25.43 13.80
CA GLY A 491 13.65 -26.06 15.10
C GLY A 491 12.30 -26.18 15.75
N TYR A 492 11.73 -27.38 15.75
CA TYR A 492 10.39 -27.61 16.29
C TYR A 492 10.48 -27.96 17.75
N GLU A 493 10.22 -26.97 18.59
CA GLU A 493 9.91 -27.21 19.98
C GLU A 493 8.81 -26.23 20.43
N LEU A 494 7.70 -26.77 20.93
CA LEU A 494 6.51 -26.02 21.36
C LEU A 494 6.80 -25.29 22.69
N LYS A 495 6.39 -24.01 22.82
CA LYS A 495 6.28 -23.34 24.13
C LYS A 495 5.15 -24.01 24.94
N ASP A 496 5.41 -24.33 26.20
CA ASP A 496 4.35 -24.71 27.13
C ASP A 496 3.51 -23.50 27.55
N PHE A 497 2.20 -23.73 27.73
CA PHE A 497 1.22 -22.71 28.09
C PHE A 497 1.48 -22.18 29.51
N CYS A 498 1.85 -20.90 29.67
CA CYS A 498 1.79 -20.23 30.96
C CYS A 498 0.76 -19.08 30.94
N LYS A 499 -0.24 -19.16 31.84
CA LYS A 499 -1.24 -18.11 32.10
C LYS A 499 -0.71 -17.19 33.20
N LYS A 500 -0.29 -15.97 32.87
CA LYS A 500 -0.20 -14.86 33.84
C LYS A 500 -0.90 -13.63 33.27
N GLU A 501 -1.53 -12.86 34.16
CA GLU A 501 -2.18 -11.58 33.84
C GLU A 501 -1.13 -10.51 33.50
N LYS A 502 -1.43 -9.66 32.52
CA LYS A 502 -0.47 -8.86 31.73
C LYS A 502 0.05 -7.57 32.40
N GLU A 503 -0.19 -7.33 33.69
CA GLU A 503 -0.19 -5.94 34.24
C GLU A 503 0.72 -5.66 35.46
N TYR A 504 1.51 -6.60 35.95
CA TYR A 504 2.40 -6.40 37.11
C TYR A 504 3.81 -6.97 36.84
N PHE A 505 4.88 -6.25 37.24
CA PHE A 505 6.28 -6.57 36.86
C PHE A 505 7.24 -6.56 38.04
N SER A 506 8.14 -7.55 38.17
CA SER A 506 9.20 -7.58 39.19
C SER A 506 10.55 -7.07 38.65
N SER A 507 11.44 -6.62 39.53
CA SER A 507 12.55 -5.69 39.21
C SER A 507 13.94 -6.29 38.93
N ILE A 508 14.24 -7.57 39.22
CA ILE A 508 15.54 -8.20 38.84
C ILE A 508 15.44 -9.73 38.52
N TYR A 509 14.27 -10.37 38.64
CA TYR A 509 14.16 -11.84 38.59
C TYR A 509 13.45 -12.36 37.35
N THR A 510 14.06 -13.33 36.68
CA THR A 510 13.44 -14.13 35.62
C THR A 510 13.08 -15.49 36.20
N ASN A 511 11.79 -15.83 36.17
CA ASN A 511 11.31 -17.12 36.65
C ASN A 511 11.91 -18.25 35.80
N TYR A 512 12.67 -19.13 36.44
CA TYR A 512 13.09 -20.41 35.88
C TYR A 512 11.83 -21.26 35.62
N GLN A 513 11.55 -21.64 34.37
CA GLN A 513 10.53 -22.65 34.06
C GLN A 513 11.18 -23.94 33.57
N GLU A 514 10.81 -25.05 34.21
CA GLU A 514 11.39 -26.39 34.07
C GLU A 514 10.95 -27.20 32.84
N ASN A 515 10.30 -26.58 31.84
CA ASN A 515 9.71 -27.36 30.74
C ASN A 515 10.66 -27.40 29.53
N ALA A 516 11.49 -28.44 29.51
CA ALA A 516 12.40 -28.73 28.42
C ALA A 516 11.64 -29.02 27.11
N PHE A 517 12.02 -28.25 26.11
CA PHE A 517 11.70 -28.44 24.72
C PHE A 517 12.11 -29.83 24.18
N LYS A 518 11.28 -30.44 23.31
CA LYS A 518 11.52 -31.80 22.75
C LYS A 518 11.72 -31.80 21.23
N TRP A 519 12.96 -31.99 20.82
CA TRP A 519 13.37 -32.20 19.43
C TRP A 519 12.87 -33.53 18.83
N GLY A 520 12.30 -33.48 17.60
CA GLY A 520 12.38 -34.61 16.68
C GLY A 520 11.11 -35.39 16.32
N ASP A 521 9.91 -34.89 16.61
CA ASP A 521 8.65 -35.59 16.27
C ASP A 521 8.14 -35.35 14.82
N ASN A 522 8.85 -34.56 14.00
CA ASN A 522 8.40 -34.13 12.66
C ASN A 522 9.10 -34.86 11.49
N ALA A 523 9.32 -36.18 11.60
CA ALA A 523 10.05 -36.95 10.58
C ALA A 523 9.47 -36.82 9.16
N GLU A 524 8.14 -36.76 9.03
CA GLU A 524 7.46 -36.60 7.73
C GLU A 524 7.80 -35.26 7.05
N LEU A 525 7.87 -34.18 7.82
CA LEU A 525 8.24 -32.87 7.30
C LEU A 525 9.68 -32.85 6.78
N PHE A 526 10.61 -33.46 7.51
CA PHE A 526 12.00 -33.55 7.08
C PHE A 526 12.17 -34.33 5.76
N VAL A 527 11.34 -35.35 5.53
CA VAL A 527 11.30 -36.04 4.23
C VAL A 527 10.88 -35.09 3.12
N LYS A 528 9.80 -34.31 3.32
CA LYS A 528 9.30 -33.35 2.32
C LYS A 528 10.31 -32.23 2.05
N ILE A 529 10.93 -31.67 3.09
CA ILE A 529 12.03 -30.68 2.98
C ILE A 529 13.21 -31.25 2.19
N SER A 530 13.57 -32.51 2.43
CA SER A 530 14.64 -33.18 1.68
C SER A 530 14.31 -33.37 0.20
N GLU A 531 13.06 -33.65 -0.15
CA GLU A 531 12.58 -33.74 -1.54
C GLU A 531 12.64 -32.37 -2.25
N ILE A 532 12.16 -31.31 -1.60
CA ILE A 532 12.25 -29.92 -2.08
C ILE A 532 13.71 -29.54 -2.34
N ARG A 533 14.59 -29.89 -1.40
CA ARG A 533 16.02 -29.57 -1.47
C ARG A 533 16.73 -30.33 -2.59
N SER A 534 16.45 -31.62 -2.75
CA SER A 534 17.02 -32.42 -3.85
C SER A 534 16.69 -31.81 -5.21
N LEU A 535 15.48 -31.24 -5.36
CA LEU A 535 15.13 -30.46 -6.54
C LEU A 535 15.98 -29.18 -6.65
N TYR A 536 16.08 -28.40 -5.56
CA TYR A 536 16.83 -27.14 -5.56
C TYR A 536 18.29 -27.36 -5.96
N GLU A 537 18.98 -28.32 -5.35
CA GLU A 537 20.38 -28.64 -5.65
C GLU A 537 20.59 -29.06 -7.12
N LYS A 538 19.61 -29.78 -7.69
CA LYS A 538 19.66 -30.23 -9.09
C LYS A 538 19.58 -29.06 -10.07
N ILE A 539 18.83 -28.00 -9.74
CA ILE A 539 18.53 -26.92 -10.68
C ILE A 539 19.15 -25.57 -10.31
N ALA A 540 19.72 -25.43 -9.11
CA ALA A 540 20.24 -24.16 -8.55
C ALA A 540 21.20 -23.45 -9.52
N LYS A 541 22.08 -24.21 -10.19
CA LYS A 541 23.00 -23.66 -11.20
C LYS A 541 22.29 -23.15 -12.46
N GLU A 542 21.20 -23.81 -12.88
CA GLU A 542 20.42 -23.41 -14.07
C GLU A 542 19.56 -22.17 -13.78
N ILE A 543 19.07 -22.01 -12.54
CA ILE A 543 18.23 -20.87 -12.15
C ILE A 543 19.03 -19.66 -11.63
N LYS A 544 20.32 -19.82 -11.31
CA LYS A 544 21.18 -18.72 -10.85
C LYS A 544 21.29 -17.63 -11.91
N GLY A 545 20.74 -16.44 -11.62
CA GLY A 545 20.71 -15.30 -12.56
C GLY A 545 19.59 -15.37 -13.62
N ALA A 546 18.70 -16.36 -13.54
CA ALA A 546 17.45 -16.38 -14.29
C ALA A 546 16.40 -15.52 -13.57
N ARG A 547 15.50 -14.90 -14.34
CA ARG A 547 14.46 -14.01 -13.81
C ARG A 547 13.19 -14.80 -13.52
N VAL A 548 12.55 -14.52 -12.39
CA VAL A 548 11.23 -15.07 -12.03
C VAL A 548 10.11 -14.26 -12.68
N PHE A 549 9.14 -14.96 -13.26
CA PHE A 549 7.89 -14.40 -13.78
C PHE A 549 6.71 -15.06 -13.08
N TRP A 550 5.93 -14.27 -12.34
CA TRP A 550 4.67 -14.72 -11.77
C TRP A 550 3.60 -14.84 -12.87
N LEU A 551 2.83 -15.92 -12.83
CA LEU A 551 1.82 -16.27 -13.81
C LEU A 551 0.46 -16.28 -13.13
N ASN A 552 -0.58 -15.74 -13.78
CA ASN A 552 -1.93 -15.83 -13.25
C ASN A 552 -2.59 -17.16 -13.66
N SER A 553 -3.19 -17.82 -12.67
CA SER A 553 -4.13 -18.93 -12.87
C SER A 553 -5.56 -18.43 -13.02
N GLU A 554 -6.47 -19.28 -13.48
CA GLU A 554 -7.90 -18.94 -13.65
C GLU A 554 -8.59 -18.41 -12.38
N ASN A 555 -8.20 -18.93 -11.22
CA ASN A 555 -8.62 -18.44 -9.91
C ASN A 555 -7.37 -17.96 -9.17
N ASP A 556 -7.41 -16.81 -8.49
CA ASP A 556 -6.29 -16.24 -7.69
C ASP A 556 -5.90 -17.08 -6.44
N ARG A 557 -6.31 -18.35 -6.42
CA ARG A 557 -6.12 -19.32 -5.35
C ARG A 557 -4.91 -20.25 -5.59
N HIS A 558 -4.17 -20.02 -6.66
CA HIS A 558 -2.95 -20.78 -6.98
C HIS A 558 -1.75 -19.84 -7.11
N ALA A 559 -0.60 -20.30 -6.62
CA ALA A 559 0.68 -19.63 -6.83
C ALA A 559 1.41 -20.31 -7.99
N CYS A 560 1.57 -19.60 -9.10
CA CYS A 560 2.23 -20.09 -10.31
C CYS A 560 3.36 -19.13 -10.72
N TRP A 561 4.57 -19.63 -10.94
CA TRP A 561 5.67 -18.82 -11.45
C TRP A 561 6.65 -19.64 -12.28
N MET A 562 7.47 -18.94 -13.07
CA MET A 562 8.43 -19.55 -13.99
C MET A 562 9.79 -18.86 -13.92
N TYR A 563 10.84 -19.66 -14.04
CA TYR A 563 12.19 -19.15 -14.29
C TYR A 563 12.44 -19.01 -15.78
N VAL A 564 12.92 -17.84 -16.18
CA VAL A 564 13.32 -17.52 -17.56
C VAL A 564 14.76 -17.06 -17.57
N ASP A 565 15.59 -17.68 -18.40
CA ASP A 565 16.98 -17.29 -18.57
C ASP A 565 17.07 -15.81 -19.00
N SER A 566 17.82 -15.01 -18.24
CA SER A 566 17.83 -13.55 -18.38
C SER A 566 18.41 -13.08 -19.72
N LYS A 567 19.39 -13.83 -20.27
CA LYS A 567 20.10 -13.52 -21.53
C LYS A 567 19.36 -14.03 -22.76
N SER A 568 18.96 -15.30 -22.77
CA SER A 568 18.34 -15.98 -23.91
C SER A 568 16.82 -15.88 -23.94
N LYS A 569 16.19 -15.38 -22.86
CA LYS A 569 14.73 -15.34 -22.66
C LYS A 569 14.06 -16.71 -22.78
N LYS A 570 14.83 -17.79 -22.56
CA LYS A 570 14.33 -19.16 -22.65
C LYS A 570 13.65 -19.55 -21.32
N PRO A 571 12.41 -20.08 -21.33
CA PRO A 571 11.81 -20.63 -20.13
C PRO A 571 12.53 -21.91 -19.71
N LEU A 572 12.77 -22.04 -18.41
CA LEU A 572 13.54 -23.14 -17.82
C LEU A 572 12.65 -24.06 -16.98
N TYR A 573 11.91 -23.49 -16.02
CA TYR A 573 11.13 -24.24 -15.05
C TYR A 573 9.80 -23.56 -14.73
N LEU A 574 8.74 -24.36 -14.54
CA LEU A 574 7.41 -23.91 -14.09
C LEU A 574 7.11 -24.51 -12.72
N PHE A 575 6.67 -23.68 -11.78
CA PHE A 575 6.26 -24.08 -10.44
C PHE A 575 4.81 -23.69 -10.18
N VAL A 576 4.07 -24.59 -9.54
CA VAL A 576 2.63 -24.43 -9.25
C VAL A 576 2.32 -24.97 -7.86
N ILE A 577 1.54 -24.18 -7.10
CA ILE A 577 1.02 -24.56 -5.78
C ILE A 577 -0.48 -24.29 -5.74
N ASN A 578 -1.26 -25.26 -5.28
CA ASN A 578 -2.69 -25.08 -5.00
C ASN A 578 -2.90 -24.71 -3.53
N LEU A 579 -3.46 -23.53 -3.24
CA LEU A 579 -3.78 -23.09 -1.87
C LEU A 579 -5.29 -22.94 -1.65
N ASP A 580 -6.11 -23.52 -2.53
CA ASP A 580 -7.56 -23.45 -2.41
C ASP A 580 -8.08 -24.41 -1.34
N ALA A 581 -8.55 -23.86 -0.23
CA ALA A 581 -9.13 -24.62 0.88
C ALA A 581 -10.55 -25.16 0.58
N GLY A 582 -11.17 -24.76 -0.54
CA GLY A 582 -12.56 -25.10 -0.86
C GLY A 582 -12.78 -26.42 -1.60
N GLU A 583 -11.81 -26.92 -2.36
CA GLU A 583 -11.94 -28.14 -3.18
C GLU A 583 -10.68 -29.00 -3.13
N PHE A 584 -10.83 -30.29 -2.80
CA PHE A 584 -9.70 -31.20 -2.53
C PHE A 584 -8.81 -31.50 -3.75
N GLU A 585 -9.34 -31.44 -4.97
CA GLU A 585 -8.62 -31.75 -6.23
C GLU A 585 -9.23 -30.95 -7.40
N GLN A 586 -8.43 -30.13 -8.10
CA GLN A 586 -8.92 -29.30 -9.22
C GLN A 586 -7.92 -29.16 -10.39
N ASP A 587 -8.42 -28.89 -11.60
CA ASP A 587 -7.59 -28.57 -12.76
C ASP A 587 -7.10 -27.11 -12.69
N ILE A 588 -5.79 -26.88 -12.77
CA ILE A 588 -5.19 -25.53 -12.78
C ILE A 588 -4.87 -25.11 -14.20
N THR A 589 -5.50 -24.04 -14.66
CA THR A 589 -5.21 -23.39 -15.95
C THR A 589 -4.38 -22.14 -15.74
N ILE A 590 -3.21 -22.06 -16.38
CA ILE A 590 -2.30 -20.90 -16.38
C ILE A 590 -2.42 -20.17 -17.72
N ARG A 591 -2.83 -18.90 -17.70
CA ARG A 591 -3.14 -18.12 -18.91
C ARG A 591 -1.97 -17.31 -19.47
N ASP A 592 -1.05 -16.89 -18.62
CA ASP A 592 0.01 -15.92 -18.99
C ASP A 592 1.29 -16.53 -19.55
N PHE A 593 1.35 -17.86 -19.71
CA PHE A 593 2.59 -18.55 -20.09
C PHE A 593 3.23 -17.98 -21.37
N GLN A 594 2.43 -17.66 -22.40
CA GLN A 594 2.92 -17.11 -23.67
C GLN A 594 3.24 -15.60 -23.67
N ASN A 595 2.90 -14.86 -22.60
CA ASN A 595 3.34 -13.47 -22.45
C ASN A 595 4.80 -13.40 -22.02
N CYS A 596 5.32 -14.48 -21.44
CA CYS A 596 6.67 -14.55 -20.89
C CYS A 596 7.66 -15.35 -21.76
N VAL A 597 7.19 -16.02 -22.83
CA VAL A 597 8.02 -16.92 -23.65
C VAL A 597 7.75 -16.72 -25.16
N PRO A 598 8.74 -16.98 -26.04
CA PRO A 598 8.56 -16.85 -27.49
C PRO A 598 7.39 -17.69 -28.04
N ARG A 599 6.49 -17.07 -28.81
CA ARG A 599 5.25 -17.69 -29.34
C ARG A 599 5.48 -18.68 -30.49
N ASP A 600 6.66 -18.66 -31.09
CA ASP A 600 7.05 -19.45 -32.26
C ASP A 600 7.57 -20.87 -31.91
N LYS A 601 7.68 -21.19 -30.62
CA LYS A 601 8.25 -22.47 -30.14
C LYS A 601 7.20 -23.36 -29.48
N LYS A 602 7.34 -24.68 -29.69
CA LYS A 602 6.58 -25.69 -28.94
C LYS A 602 7.31 -26.02 -27.64
N TYR A 603 6.55 -26.09 -26.54
CA TYR A 603 7.06 -26.34 -25.20
C TYR A 603 6.53 -27.67 -24.66
N THR A 604 7.41 -28.44 -24.02
CA THR A 604 7.05 -29.68 -23.31
C THR A 604 7.37 -29.54 -21.84
N PHE A 605 6.46 -29.99 -20.96
CA PHE A 605 6.59 -29.91 -19.51
C PHE A 605 6.95 -31.28 -18.95
N LEU A 606 8.17 -31.43 -18.47
CA LEU A 606 8.67 -32.67 -17.87
C LEU A 606 8.54 -32.56 -16.35
N PRO A 607 7.74 -33.41 -15.67
CA PRO A 607 7.57 -33.32 -14.21
C PRO A 607 8.90 -33.61 -13.49
N LEU A 608 9.23 -32.76 -12.52
CA LEU A 608 10.43 -32.86 -11.69
C LEU A 608 10.12 -33.20 -10.23
N LEU A 609 9.03 -32.65 -9.70
CA LEU A 609 8.61 -32.84 -8.31
C LEU A 609 7.09 -32.74 -8.23
N THR A 610 6.51 -33.65 -7.47
CA THR A 610 5.11 -33.60 -7.03
C THR A 610 5.11 -33.93 -5.55
N LEU A 611 4.77 -32.94 -4.73
CA LEU A 611 4.61 -33.09 -3.29
C LEU A 611 3.13 -32.91 -2.98
N SER A 612 2.52 -33.93 -2.40
CA SER A 612 1.13 -33.94 -1.93
C SER A 612 1.04 -34.60 -0.55
N GLN A 613 -0.10 -34.46 0.12
CA GLN A 613 -0.44 -35.24 1.32
C GLN A 613 -0.74 -36.71 0.93
N ASN A 614 -1.51 -36.94 -0.13
CA ASN A 614 -1.83 -38.29 -0.61
C ASN A 614 -0.85 -38.67 -1.72
N LYS A 615 0.06 -39.63 -1.48
CA LYS A 615 1.11 -40.08 -2.43
C LYS A 615 0.54 -40.53 -3.81
N LYS A 616 0.16 -39.60 -4.68
CA LYS A 616 -0.40 -39.83 -6.03
C LYS A 616 0.66 -39.56 -7.11
N LYS A 617 0.51 -40.21 -8.28
CA LYS A 617 1.34 -39.96 -9.46
C LYS A 617 0.93 -38.65 -10.15
N ALA A 618 1.91 -37.87 -10.61
CA ALA A 618 1.70 -36.65 -11.37
C ALA A 618 0.81 -36.88 -12.62
N PRO A 619 -0.35 -36.21 -12.74
CA PRO A 619 -1.20 -36.25 -13.93
C PRO A 619 -0.55 -35.60 -15.17
N LYS A 620 -1.14 -35.82 -16.36
CA LYS A 620 -0.65 -35.26 -17.63
C LYS A 620 -0.82 -33.72 -17.67
N THR A 621 0.27 -33.01 -17.95
CA THR A 621 0.27 -31.57 -18.30
C THR A 621 0.05 -31.40 -19.80
N ALA A 622 -0.84 -30.47 -20.19
CA ALA A 622 -1.10 -30.18 -21.60
C ALA A 622 -1.06 -28.67 -21.87
N LEU A 623 -0.43 -28.28 -22.99
CA LEU A 623 -0.55 -26.93 -23.54
C LEU A 623 -1.72 -26.94 -24.54
N LYS A 624 -2.80 -26.21 -24.24
CA LYS A 624 -4.00 -26.15 -25.09
C LYS A 624 -4.39 -24.69 -25.30
N ASN A 625 -4.54 -24.24 -26.55
CA ASN A 625 -5.01 -22.89 -26.88
C ASN A 625 -4.30 -21.75 -26.11
N ASN A 626 -2.98 -21.78 -26.05
CA ASN A 626 -2.14 -20.79 -25.35
C ASN A 626 -2.20 -20.81 -23.82
N THR A 627 -2.85 -21.79 -23.19
CA THR A 627 -2.85 -21.97 -21.73
C THR A 627 -2.20 -23.31 -21.34
N VAL A 628 -1.52 -23.33 -20.19
CA VAL A 628 -1.02 -24.56 -19.58
C VAL A 628 -2.10 -25.09 -18.66
N VAL A 629 -2.56 -26.32 -18.90
CA VAL A 629 -3.57 -26.97 -18.05
C VAL A 629 -2.92 -28.12 -17.30
N LEU A 630 -3.01 -28.08 -15.97
CA LEU A 630 -2.52 -29.07 -15.03
C LEU A 630 -3.70 -29.78 -14.41
N LYS A 631 -3.84 -31.08 -14.67
CA LYS A 631 -5.02 -31.81 -14.18
C LYS A 631 -4.90 -32.26 -12.74
N GLY A 632 -6.00 -32.21 -12.00
CA GLY A 632 -6.17 -32.81 -10.68
C GLY A 632 -5.07 -32.48 -9.67
N VAL A 633 -4.88 -31.20 -9.37
CA VAL A 633 -3.93 -30.68 -8.38
C VAL A 633 -4.65 -30.58 -7.03
N GLU A 634 -4.18 -31.30 -6.01
CA GLU A 634 -4.80 -31.33 -4.69
C GLU A 634 -4.55 -30.04 -3.89
N THR A 635 -5.43 -29.70 -2.93
CA THR A 635 -5.16 -28.60 -1.99
C THR A 635 -3.85 -28.82 -1.26
N GLY A 636 -3.01 -27.80 -1.23
CA GLY A 636 -1.68 -27.84 -0.64
C GLY A 636 -0.63 -28.53 -1.51
N GLU A 637 -0.96 -29.05 -2.69
CA GLU A 637 0.01 -29.75 -3.56
C GLU A 637 1.01 -28.78 -4.23
N ILE A 638 2.30 -29.17 -4.28
CA ILE A 638 3.37 -28.46 -5.01
C ILE A 638 3.78 -29.28 -6.22
N ARG A 639 3.84 -28.65 -7.40
CA ARG A 639 4.33 -29.25 -8.64
C ARG A 639 5.44 -28.42 -9.27
N ALA A 640 6.48 -29.11 -9.76
CA ALA A 640 7.58 -28.52 -10.50
C ALA A 640 7.78 -29.22 -11.85
N TYR A 641 8.05 -28.44 -12.90
CA TYR A 641 8.27 -28.93 -14.26
C TYR A 641 9.54 -28.32 -14.88
N LYS A 642 10.32 -29.12 -15.62
CA LYS A 642 11.33 -28.62 -16.58
C LYS A 642 10.65 -28.33 -17.91
N ILE A 643 10.99 -27.21 -18.53
CA ILE A 643 10.44 -26.78 -19.81
C ILE A 643 11.48 -27.06 -20.91
N ASP A 644 11.13 -27.90 -21.88
CA ASP A 644 11.99 -28.19 -23.05
C ASP A 644 11.40 -27.63 -24.36
N THR A 645 12.29 -27.25 -25.27
CA THR A 645 12.03 -26.54 -26.53
C THR A 645 12.43 -27.33 -27.80
N LYS A 646 12.91 -28.57 -27.69
CA LYS A 646 13.37 -29.37 -28.85
C LYS A 646 12.32 -30.37 -29.39
N SER A 647 12.00 -30.15 -30.67
CA SER A 647 11.55 -31.10 -31.72
C SER A 647 10.15 -31.73 -31.66
N GLN A 648 9.31 -31.35 -32.63
CA GLN A 648 9.02 -32.25 -33.76
C GLN A 648 8.93 -31.45 -35.07
N ILE A 649 10.00 -31.57 -35.87
CA ILE A 649 10.01 -31.35 -37.32
C ILE A 649 9.36 -32.61 -37.93
N SER A 650 8.06 -32.57 -38.21
CA SER A 650 7.39 -33.47 -39.19
C SER A 650 5.87 -33.27 -39.21
N PHE A 651 5.37 -32.06 -39.49
CA PHE A 651 4.02 -31.92 -40.09
C PHE A 651 3.81 -30.53 -40.69
N LEU A 652 4.74 -30.10 -41.55
CA LEU A 652 4.47 -29.07 -42.54
C LEU A 652 4.49 -29.73 -43.90
N LYS A 653 3.31 -30.16 -44.36
CA LYS A 653 2.95 -30.23 -45.79
C LYS A 653 1.44 -30.40 -45.85
N ASN A 654 0.79 -29.40 -46.44
CA ASN A 654 -0.66 -29.24 -46.62
C ASN A 654 -1.35 -28.41 -45.54
N PHE A 655 -1.18 -27.09 -45.59
CA PHE A 655 -2.31 -26.21 -45.88
C PHE A 655 -1.74 -24.86 -46.36
N LYS A 656 -1.78 -24.67 -47.68
CA LYS A 656 -1.43 -23.40 -48.33
C LYS A 656 -2.48 -22.34 -47.99
N ALA A 657 -1.99 -21.11 -47.87
CA ALA A 657 -2.66 -19.86 -48.22
C ALA A 657 -4.06 -19.62 -47.61
N ASN A 658 -4.09 -18.84 -46.53
CA ASN A 658 -4.99 -17.70 -46.45
C ASN A 658 -4.33 -16.58 -45.63
N LYS A 659 -4.15 -15.42 -46.25
CA LYS A 659 -3.81 -14.16 -45.57
C LYS A 659 -4.89 -13.87 -44.52
N LEU A 660 -4.59 -14.05 -43.24
CA LEU A 660 -5.39 -13.44 -42.18
C LEU A 660 -4.86 -12.01 -41.98
N LYS A 661 -5.62 -11.04 -42.47
CA LYS A 661 -5.52 -9.65 -42.02
C LYS A 661 -5.59 -9.67 -40.48
N LYS A 662 -4.62 -9.07 -39.78
CA LYS A 662 -4.75 -8.78 -38.34
C LYS A 662 -6.07 -8.01 -38.16
N GLN A 663 -7.04 -8.60 -37.50
CA GLN A 663 -8.31 -7.96 -37.20
C GLN A 663 -8.04 -6.91 -36.12
N LYS A 664 -8.38 -5.64 -36.38
CA LYS A 664 -8.25 -4.54 -35.41
C LYS A 664 -9.12 -4.83 -34.20
N ARG A 665 -8.65 -4.51 -32.99
CA ARG A 665 -9.46 -4.68 -31.76
C ARG A 665 -10.59 -3.66 -31.77
N GLN A 666 -11.83 -4.11 -31.61
CA GLN A 666 -13.02 -3.25 -31.75
C GLN A 666 -13.52 -2.80 -30.38
N ILE A 667 -13.57 -1.49 -30.14
CA ILE A 667 -13.96 -0.91 -28.85
C ILE A 667 -15.05 0.12 -29.09
N LEU A 668 -16.14 0.03 -28.34
CA LEU A 668 -17.23 1.00 -28.39
C LEU A 668 -17.32 1.75 -27.05
N LEU A 669 -17.11 3.06 -27.09
CA LEU A 669 -17.47 3.95 -26.00
C LEU A 669 -18.96 4.29 -26.09
N ILE A 670 -19.72 3.95 -25.06
CA ILE A 670 -21.13 4.30 -24.93
C ILE A 670 -21.20 5.44 -23.93
N ALA A 671 -21.58 6.62 -24.41
CA ALA A 671 -21.61 7.83 -23.60
C ALA A 671 -22.97 8.54 -23.67
N PRO A 672 -23.45 9.15 -22.57
CA PRO A 672 -24.61 10.03 -22.58
C PRO A 672 -24.25 11.42 -23.15
N GLU A 673 -22.99 11.85 -23.00
CA GLU A 673 -22.48 13.11 -23.50
C GLU A 673 -21.06 12.98 -24.06
N CYS A 674 -20.77 13.70 -25.15
CA CYS A 674 -19.45 13.80 -25.75
C CYS A 674 -19.31 15.15 -26.47
N ALA A 675 -18.32 15.95 -26.08
CA ALA A 675 -18.07 17.23 -26.72
C ALA A 675 -17.57 17.02 -28.17
N PRO A 676 -17.87 17.93 -29.11
CA PRO A 676 -18.76 19.09 -29.01
C PRO A 676 -20.26 18.76 -29.24
N TYR A 677 -20.59 17.48 -29.42
CA TYR A 677 -21.90 17.03 -29.89
C TYR A 677 -23.02 17.15 -28.85
N SER A 678 -22.71 16.80 -27.60
CA SER A 678 -23.61 16.93 -26.45
C SER A 678 -22.78 17.20 -25.20
N LYS A 679 -23.11 18.26 -24.46
CA LYS A 679 -22.28 18.76 -23.36
C LYS A 679 -23.14 19.32 -22.23
N ALA A 680 -23.06 18.70 -21.07
CA ALA A 680 -23.55 19.19 -19.78
C ALA A 680 -22.39 19.45 -18.80
N GLY A 681 -21.27 18.71 -18.91
CA GLY A 681 -20.13 18.88 -18.02
C GLY A 681 -18.77 18.50 -18.61
N GLY A 682 -17.76 18.42 -17.73
CA GLY A 682 -16.38 18.08 -18.10
C GLY A 682 -16.20 16.62 -18.57
N MET A 683 -17.11 15.71 -18.19
CA MET A 683 -17.09 14.33 -18.68
C MET A 683 -17.23 14.27 -20.22
N SER A 684 -18.04 15.15 -20.81
CA SER A 684 -18.12 15.27 -22.27
C SER A 684 -16.77 15.62 -22.94
N ASP A 685 -15.94 16.46 -22.32
CA ASP A 685 -14.62 16.81 -22.84
C ASP A 685 -13.64 15.64 -22.62
N ILE A 686 -13.70 14.93 -21.49
CA ILE A 686 -12.90 13.73 -21.22
C ILE A 686 -13.18 12.66 -22.29
N ASN A 687 -14.46 12.36 -22.55
CA ASN A 687 -14.88 11.35 -23.51
C ASN A 687 -14.31 11.59 -24.91
N ARG A 688 -14.26 12.84 -25.36
CA ARG A 688 -13.62 13.22 -26.63
C ARG A 688 -12.10 13.13 -26.53
N ASP A 689 -11.51 13.83 -25.57
CA ASP A 689 -10.07 14.05 -25.50
C ASP A 689 -9.31 12.72 -25.28
N PHE A 690 -9.85 11.82 -24.44
CA PHE A 690 -9.22 10.52 -24.20
C PHE A 690 -9.34 9.61 -25.42
N THR A 691 -10.48 9.60 -26.12
CA THR A 691 -10.68 8.71 -27.27
C THR A 691 -9.83 9.12 -28.47
N GLU A 692 -9.71 10.43 -28.73
CA GLU A 692 -8.79 11.00 -29.72
C GLU A 692 -7.35 10.58 -29.39
N ALA A 693 -6.91 10.79 -28.15
CA ALA A 693 -5.55 10.44 -27.74
C ALA A 693 -5.27 8.93 -27.81
N LEU A 694 -6.22 8.10 -27.39
CA LEU A 694 -6.12 6.65 -27.46
C LEU A 694 -6.02 6.17 -28.92
N LYS A 695 -6.85 6.72 -29.82
CA LYS A 695 -6.85 6.37 -31.25
C LYS A 695 -5.54 6.77 -31.92
N LYS A 696 -5.05 7.97 -31.63
CA LYS A 696 -3.78 8.49 -32.15
C LYS A 696 -2.59 7.64 -31.71
N LYS A 697 -2.55 7.25 -30.42
CA LYS A 697 -1.46 6.42 -29.87
C LYS A 697 -1.55 4.94 -30.29
N TYR A 698 -2.77 4.41 -30.42
CA TYR A 698 -3.05 3.02 -30.77
C TYR A 698 -3.91 2.90 -32.05
N PRO A 699 -3.33 3.15 -33.24
CA PRO A 699 -4.07 3.13 -34.53
C PRO A 699 -4.61 1.75 -34.93
N ASP A 700 -4.13 0.70 -34.27
CA ASP A 700 -4.60 -0.68 -34.41
C ASP A 700 -5.93 -0.95 -33.71
N PHE A 701 -6.42 -0.02 -32.89
CA PHE A 701 -7.77 -0.07 -32.31
C PHE A 701 -8.79 0.53 -33.29
N ASP A 702 -9.87 -0.20 -33.52
CA ASP A 702 -11.10 0.30 -34.12
C ASP A 702 -12.00 0.81 -32.99
N LEU A 703 -11.63 2.00 -32.48
CA LEU A 703 -12.37 2.74 -31.46
C LEU A 703 -13.48 3.57 -32.10
N ARG A 704 -14.70 3.43 -31.58
CA ARG A 704 -15.89 4.19 -31.99
C ARG A 704 -16.63 4.72 -30.77
N ILE A 705 -17.42 5.78 -30.94
CA ILE A 705 -18.24 6.39 -29.90
C ILE A 705 -19.71 6.31 -30.33
N ILE A 706 -20.62 6.05 -29.40
CA ILE A 706 -22.06 6.17 -29.62
C ILE A 706 -22.67 7.10 -28.57
N ILE A 707 -23.47 8.06 -29.05
CA ILE A 707 -24.15 9.09 -28.24
C ILE A 707 -25.63 9.25 -28.66
N PRO A 708 -26.52 9.66 -27.76
CA PRO A 708 -27.90 10.01 -28.12
C PRO A 708 -27.98 11.40 -28.78
N ILE A 709 -28.91 11.56 -29.71
CA ILE A 709 -29.31 12.86 -30.25
C ILE A 709 -30.31 13.48 -29.28
N TYR A 710 -30.04 14.71 -28.86
CA TYR A 710 -30.96 15.56 -28.10
C TYR A 710 -31.56 16.64 -29.01
N ASN A 711 -32.73 17.15 -28.60
CA ASN A 711 -33.49 18.24 -29.20
C ASN A 711 -33.90 17.99 -30.66
N ALA A 712 -34.31 16.75 -30.96
CA ALA A 712 -34.49 16.27 -32.32
C ALA A 712 -35.82 16.67 -32.98
N ARG A 713 -36.39 17.83 -32.64
CA ARG A 713 -37.74 18.22 -33.10
C ARG A 713 -37.83 18.47 -34.61
N ASN A 714 -36.71 18.63 -35.33
CA ASN A 714 -36.59 18.73 -36.80
C ASN A 714 -35.10 18.78 -37.25
N THR A 715 -34.23 17.85 -36.84
CA THR A 715 -32.77 18.03 -37.01
C THR A 715 -32.15 17.19 -38.13
N VAL A 716 -31.59 17.89 -39.13
CA VAL A 716 -30.66 17.37 -40.16
C VAL A 716 -29.19 17.54 -39.72
N SER A 717 -28.97 18.05 -38.51
CA SER A 717 -27.66 18.36 -37.92
C SER A 717 -27.68 18.22 -36.39
N LEU A 718 -26.52 17.95 -35.79
CA LEU A 718 -26.32 17.81 -34.34
C LEU A 718 -25.42 18.95 -33.87
N ASN A 719 -25.94 19.94 -33.14
CA ASN A 719 -25.19 21.14 -32.71
C ASN A 719 -24.42 21.84 -33.84
N GLY A 720 -25.01 21.91 -35.04
CA GLY A 720 -24.39 22.52 -36.22
C GLY A 720 -23.50 21.58 -37.04
N PHE A 721 -23.32 20.32 -36.61
CA PHE A 721 -22.58 19.30 -37.36
C PHE A 721 -23.49 18.50 -38.27
N GLU A 722 -23.05 18.27 -39.51
CA GLU A 722 -23.77 17.40 -40.45
C GLU A 722 -23.80 15.96 -39.92
N ILE A 723 -24.96 15.31 -40.06
CA ILE A 723 -25.13 13.89 -39.75
C ILE A 723 -25.57 13.14 -40.99
N GLU A 724 -24.98 11.97 -41.21
CA GLU A 724 -25.29 11.06 -42.31
C GLU A 724 -26.15 9.91 -41.81
N ASP A 725 -27.32 9.69 -42.43
CA ASP A 725 -28.17 8.54 -42.13
C ASP A 725 -27.53 7.26 -42.68
N LEU A 726 -27.20 6.32 -41.79
CA LEU A 726 -26.61 5.04 -42.18
C LEU A 726 -27.65 4.03 -42.72
N ASN A 727 -28.93 4.41 -42.77
CA ASN A 727 -30.06 3.53 -43.06
C ASN A 727 -30.06 2.29 -42.13
N ILE A 728 -29.64 2.48 -40.88
CA ILE A 728 -29.62 1.48 -39.82
C ILE A 728 -30.77 1.80 -38.87
N LYS A 729 -31.77 0.91 -38.85
CA LYS A 729 -32.94 1.02 -38.00
C LYS A 729 -33.10 -0.22 -37.12
N ALA A 730 -33.42 -0.03 -35.86
CA ALA A 730 -33.61 -1.12 -34.90
C ALA A 730 -34.89 -0.90 -34.09
N ASP A 731 -35.75 -1.90 -34.05
CA ASP A 731 -36.84 -1.95 -33.06
C ASP A 731 -36.28 -2.46 -31.73
N TYR A 732 -36.70 -1.85 -30.63
CA TYR A 732 -36.28 -2.26 -29.30
C TYR A 732 -37.40 -2.04 -28.27
N SER A 733 -37.32 -2.81 -27.19
CA SER A 733 -38.21 -2.68 -26.04
C SER A 733 -37.44 -2.17 -24.82
N TYR A 734 -38.11 -1.44 -23.95
CA TYR A 734 -37.61 -1.02 -22.65
C TYR A 734 -38.76 -1.11 -21.65
N GLY A 735 -38.71 -2.13 -20.80
CA GLY A 735 -39.85 -2.59 -20.01
C GLY A 735 -41.04 -2.95 -20.91
N LEU A 736 -42.21 -2.39 -20.59
CA LEU A 736 -43.45 -2.59 -21.36
C LEU A 736 -43.57 -1.69 -22.61
N ASN A 737 -42.63 -0.77 -22.82
CA ASN A 737 -42.66 0.15 -23.95
C ASN A 737 -41.88 -0.41 -25.15
N LYS A 738 -42.32 -0.03 -26.36
CA LYS A 738 -41.62 -0.30 -27.61
C LYS A 738 -41.28 1.02 -28.28
N SER A 739 -40.10 1.09 -28.88
CA SER A 739 -39.65 2.22 -29.68
C SER A 739 -38.77 1.71 -30.83
N TYR A 740 -38.34 2.64 -31.68
CA TYR A 740 -37.39 2.39 -32.75
C TYR A 740 -36.21 3.34 -32.61
N ALA A 741 -35.10 2.95 -33.24
CA ALA A 741 -33.87 3.71 -33.27
C ALA A 741 -33.42 3.92 -34.71
N ASN A 742 -32.93 5.11 -35.02
CA ASN A 742 -32.21 5.41 -36.26
C ASN A 742 -30.76 5.78 -35.91
N LEU A 743 -29.80 5.20 -36.63
CA LEU A 743 -28.38 5.47 -36.43
C LEU A 743 -27.84 6.41 -37.50
N TYR A 744 -27.17 7.45 -37.04
CA TYR A 744 -26.49 8.43 -37.88
C TYR A 744 -24.99 8.40 -37.60
N LYS A 745 -24.19 8.78 -38.60
CA LYS A 745 -22.75 9.03 -38.46
C LYS A 745 -22.51 10.53 -38.44
N VAL A 746 -21.77 11.03 -37.45
CA VAL A 746 -21.45 12.46 -37.36
C VAL A 746 -20.31 12.77 -38.31
N LYS A 747 -20.47 13.78 -39.17
CA LYS A 747 -19.41 14.33 -40.03
C LYS A 747 -18.77 15.50 -39.32
N PHE A 748 -17.51 15.34 -38.92
CA PHE A 748 -16.71 16.40 -38.31
C PHE A 748 -15.32 16.44 -38.96
N PRO A 749 -14.87 17.59 -39.50
CA PRO A 749 -13.62 17.68 -40.27
C PRO A 749 -12.37 17.20 -39.51
N ASP A 750 -12.35 17.39 -38.18
CA ASP A 750 -11.17 17.11 -37.34
C ASP A 750 -11.36 15.88 -36.41
N ASN A 751 -12.39 15.05 -36.61
CA ASN A 751 -12.63 13.91 -35.70
C ASN A 751 -11.89 12.68 -36.19
N GLU A 752 -10.85 12.27 -35.46
CA GLU A 752 -10.07 11.05 -35.73
C GLU A 752 -10.81 9.76 -35.29
N VAL A 753 -11.92 9.88 -34.54
CA VAL A 753 -12.68 8.76 -33.96
C VAL A 753 -14.09 8.70 -34.54
N GLU A 754 -14.47 7.54 -35.08
CA GLU A 754 -15.80 7.38 -35.66
C GLU A 754 -16.90 7.50 -34.59
N THR A 755 -17.81 8.46 -34.78
CA THR A 755 -18.87 8.80 -33.82
C THR A 755 -20.26 8.58 -34.42
N TYR A 756 -21.06 7.78 -33.72
CA TYR A 756 -22.45 7.52 -34.03
C TYR A 756 -23.37 8.34 -33.15
N ALA A 757 -24.39 8.91 -33.77
CA ALA A 757 -25.47 9.61 -33.11
C ALA A 757 -26.78 8.82 -33.27
N VAL A 758 -27.48 8.59 -32.17
CA VAL A 758 -28.68 7.75 -32.15
C VAL A 758 -29.92 8.60 -31.93
N TYR A 759 -30.87 8.49 -32.84
CA TYR A 759 -32.21 9.04 -32.64
C TYR A 759 -33.15 7.96 -32.12
N SER A 760 -33.95 8.32 -31.10
CA SER A 760 -35.18 7.60 -30.78
C SER A 760 -36.20 8.54 -30.15
N PRO A 761 -37.50 8.46 -30.48
CA PRO A 761 -38.53 9.25 -29.81
C PRO A 761 -38.55 9.04 -28.29
N ALA A 762 -38.00 7.92 -27.79
CA ALA A 762 -37.96 7.62 -26.36
C ALA A 762 -37.04 8.55 -25.55
N PHE A 763 -36.01 9.15 -26.15
CA PHE A 763 -35.05 10.02 -25.44
C PHE A 763 -34.62 11.27 -26.25
N SER A 764 -34.81 11.30 -27.57
CA SER A 764 -34.36 12.41 -28.41
C SER A 764 -35.24 13.67 -28.38
N LEU A 765 -36.36 13.63 -27.66
CA LEU A 765 -37.23 14.79 -27.45
C LEU A 765 -36.75 15.70 -26.31
N MET A 766 -35.81 15.23 -25.48
CA MET A 766 -35.12 16.06 -24.49
C MET A 766 -34.36 17.18 -25.17
N LYS A 767 -34.37 18.38 -24.62
CA LYS A 767 -33.58 19.52 -25.06
C LYS A 767 -32.08 19.35 -24.79
N GLU A 768 -31.72 18.72 -23.67
CA GLU A 768 -30.35 18.57 -23.22
C GLU A 768 -30.15 17.30 -22.37
N PRO A 769 -28.90 16.82 -22.18
CA PRO A 769 -28.63 15.70 -21.29
C PRO A 769 -29.17 15.97 -19.88
N TYR A 770 -29.71 14.93 -19.23
CA TYR A 770 -30.22 14.99 -17.84
C TYR A 770 -31.45 15.90 -17.63
N GLU A 771 -32.20 16.24 -18.68
CA GLU A 771 -33.42 17.06 -18.55
C GLU A 771 -34.54 16.31 -17.79
N GLY A 772 -35.20 17.00 -16.85
CA GLY A 772 -36.39 16.52 -16.14
C GLY A 772 -36.10 15.95 -14.74
N SER A 773 -37.09 15.26 -14.16
CA SER A 773 -36.96 14.59 -12.86
C SER A 773 -36.11 13.33 -12.94
N GLU A 774 -35.74 12.77 -11.78
CA GLU A 774 -34.92 11.55 -11.70
C GLU A 774 -35.55 10.36 -12.45
N TYR A 775 -36.86 10.31 -12.48
CA TYR A 775 -37.64 9.31 -13.23
C TYR A 775 -37.54 9.53 -14.73
N ASN A 776 -37.68 10.78 -15.17
CA ASN A 776 -37.69 11.14 -16.60
C ASN A 776 -36.38 10.79 -17.27
N TYR A 777 -35.23 11.17 -16.70
CA TYR A 777 -33.96 10.79 -17.30
C TYR A 777 -33.62 9.30 -17.08
N GLY A 778 -34.08 8.67 -15.98
CA GLY A 778 -33.87 7.24 -15.74
C GLY A 778 -34.46 6.37 -16.84
N LYS A 779 -35.75 6.54 -17.15
CA LYS A 779 -36.43 5.82 -18.26
C LYS A 779 -35.74 6.01 -19.60
N GLN A 780 -35.22 7.21 -19.83
CA GLN A 780 -34.59 7.56 -21.10
C GLN A 780 -33.23 6.91 -21.27
N TYR A 781 -32.43 6.87 -20.22
CA TYR A 781 -31.14 6.19 -20.24
C TYR A 781 -31.27 4.66 -20.24
N ILE A 782 -32.34 4.11 -19.65
CA ILE A 782 -32.75 2.71 -19.84
C ILE A 782 -33.07 2.47 -21.32
N ALA A 783 -33.92 3.31 -21.93
CA ALA A 783 -34.28 3.20 -23.34
C ALA A 783 -33.06 3.35 -24.26
N TYR A 784 -32.13 4.26 -23.94
CA TYR A 784 -30.88 4.43 -24.67
C TYR A 784 -29.98 3.19 -24.57
N SER A 785 -29.82 2.61 -23.37
CA SER A 785 -29.06 1.39 -23.16
C SER A 785 -29.62 0.20 -23.94
N SER A 786 -30.95 0.00 -23.91
CA SER A 786 -31.63 -1.03 -24.72
C SER A 786 -31.47 -0.80 -26.22
N CYS A 787 -31.57 0.45 -26.65
CA CYS A 787 -31.41 0.88 -28.03
C CYS A 787 -30.00 0.56 -28.57
N VAL A 788 -28.95 0.90 -27.82
CA VAL A 788 -27.56 0.65 -28.22
C VAL A 788 -27.31 -0.84 -28.44
N LEU A 789 -27.78 -1.71 -27.54
CA LEU A 789 -27.65 -3.16 -27.71
C LEU A 789 -28.37 -3.66 -28.98
N ALA A 790 -29.60 -3.20 -29.23
CA ALA A 790 -30.33 -3.56 -30.45
C ALA A 790 -29.56 -3.16 -31.73
N LEU A 791 -28.94 -1.98 -31.72
CA LEU A 791 -28.14 -1.46 -32.82
C LEU A 791 -26.85 -2.27 -33.05
N LEU A 792 -26.19 -2.77 -32.00
CA LEU A 792 -24.96 -3.57 -32.12
C LEU A 792 -25.11 -4.79 -33.03
N LYS A 793 -26.26 -5.47 -32.97
CA LYS A 793 -26.54 -6.64 -33.84
C LYS A 793 -26.58 -6.25 -35.32
N ILE A 794 -27.06 -5.06 -35.62
CA ILE A 794 -27.18 -4.56 -36.99
C ILE A 794 -25.83 -3.99 -37.47
N LEU A 795 -25.11 -3.27 -36.60
CA LEU A 795 -23.75 -2.80 -36.86
C LEU A 795 -22.80 -3.95 -37.19
N ALA A 796 -22.87 -5.07 -36.45
CA ALA A 796 -22.07 -6.24 -36.75
C ALA A 796 -22.35 -6.84 -38.14
N LYS A 797 -23.60 -6.72 -38.63
CA LYS A 797 -24.00 -7.23 -39.95
C LYS A 797 -23.69 -6.27 -41.09
N LYS A 798 -23.95 -4.97 -40.92
CA LYS A 798 -23.84 -3.95 -41.96
C LYS A 798 -22.45 -3.30 -42.03
N GLU A 799 -21.83 -3.07 -40.87
CA GLU A 799 -20.56 -2.34 -40.73
C GLU A 799 -19.38 -3.24 -40.32
N ASN A 800 -19.61 -4.55 -40.19
CA ASN A 800 -18.63 -5.51 -39.67
C ASN A 800 -17.99 -5.06 -38.33
N PHE A 801 -18.78 -4.39 -37.50
CA PHE A 801 -18.37 -3.86 -36.21
C PHE A 801 -19.09 -4.57 -35.07
N LYS A 802 -18.36 -5.46 -34.39
CA LYS A 802 -18.77 -6.19 -33.21
C LYS A 802 -17.75 -5.91 -32.09
N PRO A 803 -18.01 -4.92 -31.23
CA PRO A 803 -17.05 -4.52 -30.21
C PRO A 803 -16.73 -5.68 -29.27
N GLU A 804 -15.45 -5.81 -28.92
CA GLU A 804 -14.95 -6.72 -27.89
C GLU A 804 -15.03 -6.07 -26.51
N ILE A 805 -14.92 -4.74 -26.43
CA ILE A 805 -15.09 -3.95 -25.21
C ILE A 805 -16.20 -2.92 -25.42
N LEU A 806 -17.14 -2.86 -24.47
CA LEU A 806 -18.10 -1.79 -24.24
C LEU A 806 -17.60 -0.94 -23.07
N HIS A 807 -17.11 0.26 -23.35
CA HIS A 807 -16.72 1.21 -22.33
C HIS A 807 -17.94 2.08 -22.00
N LEU A 808 -18.39 2.02 -20.76
CA LEU A 808 -19.57 2.71 -20.23
C LEU A 808 -19.09 3.91 -19.39
N THR A 809 -19.65 5.08 -19.65
CA THR A 809 -19.29 6.32 -18.94
C THR A 809 -20.39 6.70 -17.94
N ASP A 810 -20.12 6.45 -16.67
CA ASP A 810 -20.96 6.76 -15.51
C ASP A 810 -22.34 6.03 -15.49
N TRP A 811 -23.14 6.32 -14.45
CA TRP A 811 -24.44 5.71 -14.18
C TRP A 811 -25.46 5.74 -15.32
N PRO A 812 -25.52 6.73 -16.25
CA PRO A 812 -26.55 6.76 -17.28
C PRO A 812 -26.52 5.53 -18.19
N VAL A 813 -25.33 5.06 -18.54
CA VAL A 813 -25.16 3.88 -19.41
C VAL A 813 -24.80 2.62 -18.62
N GLY A 814 -24.77 2.71 -17.28
CA GLY A 814 -24.52 1.57 -16.41
C GLY A 814 -25.55 0.45 -16.57
N PHE A 815 -26.77 0.78 -17.02
CA PHE A 815 -27.80 -0.22 -17.26
C PHE A 815 -27.46 -1.20 -18.40
N VAL A 816 -26.49 -0.88 -19.26
CA VAL A 816 -25.98 -1.82 -20.26
C VAL A 816 -25.47 -3.12 -19.61
N THR A 817 -24.84 -3.06 -18.42
CA THR A 817 -24.36 -4.28 -17.73
C THR A 817 -25.50 -5.17 -17.26
N HIS A 818 -26.64 -4.57 -16.86
CA HIS A 818 -27.83 -5.31 -16.47
C HIS A 818 -28.44 -6.04 -17.65
N LEU A 819 -28.64 -5.35 -18.78
CA LEU A 819 -29.17 -5.98 -19.98
C LEU A 819 -28.27 -7.12 -20.47
N LEU A 820 -26.95 -6.99 -20.33
CA LEU A 820 -26.02 -8.06 -20.66
C LEU A 820 -26.13 -9.28 -19.73
N ASN A 821 -26.45 -9.08 -18.45
CA ASN A 821 -26.56 -10.18 -17.48
C ASN A 821 -27.95 -10.83 -17.43
N ASP A 822 -29.03 -10.04 -17.56
CA ASP A 822 -30.41 -10.52 -17.39
C ASP A 822 -31.01 -11.05 -18.71
N SER A 823 -30.76 -10.35 -19.83
CA SER A 823 -31.29 -10.75 -21.15
C SER A 823 -30.25 -11.42 -22.07
N CYS A 824 -28.94 -11.24 -21.83
CA CYS A 824 -27.91 -11.68 -22.79
C CYS A 824 -27.15 -12.98 -22.47
N HIS A 825 -27.39 -13.66 -21.35
CA HIS A 825 -26.93 -15.05 -21.23
C HIS A 825 -27.67 -16.01 -22.19
N LYS A 826 -28.76 -15.59 -22.81
CA LYS A 826 -29.47 -16.35 -23.85
C LYS A 826 -29.02 -16.04 -25.28
N ASP A 827 -28.63 -14.81 -25.60
CA ASP A 827 -28.21 -14.45 -26.97
C ASP A 827 -26.68 -14.61 -27.16
N LYS A 828 -26.31 -15.61 -27.97
CA LYS A 828 -24.91 -15.91 -28.31
C LYS A 828 -24.15 -14.74 -28.95
N PHE A 829 -24.83 -13.72 -29.47
CA PHE A 829 -24.20 -12.56 -30.10
C PHE A 829 -23.32 -11.78 -29.13
N TYR A 830 -23.84 -11.45 -27.94
CA TYR A 830 -23.13 -10.63 -26.94
C TYR A 830 -22.11 -11.42 -26.13
N LYS A 831 -22.12 -12.74 -26.26
CA LYS A 831 -21.16 -13.63 -25.60
C LYS A 831 -19.72 -13.20 -25.91
N ASN A 832 -18.92 -13.04 -24.85
CA ASN A 832 -17.52 -12.58 -24.84
C ASN A 832 -17.29 -11.07 -25.02
N MET A 833 -18.34 -10.23 -25.09
CA MET A 833 -18.15 -8.78 -24.96
C MET A 833 -17.78 -8.44 -23.51
N LYS A 834 -16.77 -7.58 -23.33
CA LYS A 834 -16.30 -7.10 -22.03
C LYS A 834 -16.86 -5.72 -21.72
N THR A 835 -17.13 -5.45 -20.44
CA THR A 835 -17.68 -4.18 -19.97
C THR A 835 -16.69 -3.47 -19.06
N VAL A 836 -16.42 -2.20 -19.35
CA VAL A 836 -15.59 -1.31 -18.52
C VAL A 836 -16.43 -0.11 -18.11
N MET A 837 -16.60 0.13 -16.82
CA MET A 837 -17.34 1.30 -16.31
C MET A 837 -16.38 2.37 -15.80
N THR A 838 -16.42 3.59 -16.33
CA THR A 838 -15.67 4.73 -15.76
C THR A 838 -16.58 5.59 -14.88
N ILE A 839 -16.15 5.80 -13.64
CA ILE A 839 -16.86 6.59 -12.64
C ILE A 839 -16.30 8.01 -12.64
N HIS A 840 -17.09 8.97 -13.12
CA HIS A 840 -16.70 10.38 -13.17
C HIS A 840 -17.18 11.18 -11.95
N ASN A 841 -18.13 10.66 -11.16
CA ASN A 841 -18.60 11.28 -9.93
C ASN A 841 -19.30 10.26 -9.00
N THR A 842 -19.13 10.39 -7.68
CA THR A 842 -19.84 9.55 -6.67
C THR A 842 -21.10 10.20 -6.09
N GLY A 843 -21.29 11.50 -6.30
CA GLY A 843 -22.48 12.24 -5.87
C GLY A 843 -23.74 11.91 -6.68
N TYR A 844 -23.58 11.46 -7.94
CA TYR A 844 -24.69 11.08 -8.81
C TYR A 844 -24.58 9.59 -9.14
N GLN A 845 -25.54 8.78 -8.68
CA GLN A 845 -25.46 7.31 -8.77
C GLN A 845 -26.58 6.67 -9.60
N GLY A 846 -27.50 7.47 -10.14
CA GLY A 846 -28.68 6.95 -10.85
C GLY A 846 -29.59 6.12 -9.94
N LYS A 847 -30.01 6.71 -8.81
CA LYS A 847 -30.95 6.11 -7.85
C LYS A 847 -32.39 6.34 -8.33
N TYR A 848 -33.14 5.27 -8.56
CA TYR A 848 -34.54 5.31 -8.98
C TYR A 848 -35.42 4.56 -8.01
N ASP A 849 -36.72 4.86 -7.96
CA ASP A 849 -37.66 4.06 -7.19
C ASP A 849 -37.73 2.60 -7.71
N THR A 850 -37.74 1.63 -6.80
CA THR A 850 -37.69 0.20 -7.12
C THR A 850 -38.90 -0.27 -7.93
N PHE A 851 -40.11 0.23 -7.66
CA PHE A 851 -41.31 -0.13 -8.43
C PHE A 851 -41.25 0.47 -9.85
N TYR A 852 -40.74 1.71 -9.98
CA TYR A 852 -40.51 2.34 -11.27
C TYR A 852 -39.50 1.57 -12.11
N ALA A 853 -38.37 1.20 -11.49
CA ALA A 853 -37.35 0.39 -12.10
C ALA A 853 -37.96 -0.95 -12.52
N PHE A 854 -38.63 -1.67 -11.62
CA PHE A 854 -39.27 -2.94 -11.94
C PHE A 854 -40.18 -2.90 -13.19
N LEU A 855 -41.02 -1.87 -13.35
CA LEU A 855 -41.88 -1.72 -14.53
C LEU A 855 -41.15 -1.36 -15.83
N ASN A 856 -39.99 -0.71 -15.74
CA ASN A 856 -39.22 -0.25 -16.91
C ASN A 856 -38.01 -1.13 -17.23
N LEU A 857 -37.57 -2.01 -16.31
CA LEU A 857 -36.40 -2.87 -16.48
C LEU A 857 -36.77 -4.29 -16.95
N PHE A 858 -37.91 -4.85 -16.51
CA PHE A 858 -38.23 -6.27 -16.74
C PHE A 858 -39.27 -6.52 -17.83
N GLU A 859 -39.23 -7.73 -18.41
CA GLU A 859 -40.18 -8.17 -19.42
C GLU A 859 -41.58 -8.41 -18.83
N LYS A 860 -42.61 -8.32 -19.70
CA LYS A 860 -44.02 -8.44 -19.32
C LYS A 860 -44.34 -9.72 -18.54
N ASP A 861 -43.70 -10.84 -18.90
CA ASP A 861 -43.97 -12.13 -18.27
C ASP A 861 -43.38 -12.22 -16.87
N PHE A 862 -42.16 -11.72 -16.66
CA PHE A 862 -41.53 -11.63 -15.34
C PHE A 862 -42.29 -10.67 -14.41
N ILE A 863 -42.76 -9.54 -14.96
CA ILE A 863 -43.60 -8.60 -14.21
C ILE A 863 -44.88 -9.29 -13.74
N LYS A 864 -45.56 -10.01 -14.62
CA LYS A 864 -46.81 -10.73 -14.30
C LYS A 864 -46.61 -11.82 -13.26
N GLU A 865 -45.56 -12.63 -13.41
CA GLU A 865 -45.22 -13.71 -12.47
C GLU A 865 -44.97 -13.14 -11.07
N THR A 866 -44.17 -12.08 -10.98
CA THR A 866 -43.84 -11.42 -9.72
C THR A 866 -45.07 -10.81 -9.05
N LEU A 867 -45.91 -10.05 -9.80
CA LEU A 867 -47.14 -9.47 -9.27
C LEU A 867 -48.12 -10.55 -8.77
N SER A 868 -48.25 -11.65 -9.52
CA SER A 868 -49.06 -12.80 -9.12
C SER A 868 -48.53 -13.46 -7.85
N ALA A 869 -47.21 -13.63 -7.73
CA ALA A 869 -46.57 -14.22 -6.57
C ALA A 869 -46.63 -13.34 -5.31
N CYS A 870 -46.94 -12.05 -5.46
CA CYS A 870 -47.18 -11.11 -4.36
C CYS A 870 -48.65 -11.03 -3.92
N ASN A 871 -49.57 -11.79 -4.56
CA ASN A 871 -51.02 -11.56 -4.46
C ASN A 871 -51.44 -10.11 -4.79
N ILE A 872 -50.68 -9.43 -5.65
CA ILE A 872 -50.95 -8.06 -6.06
C ILE A 872 -51.74 -8.11 -7.38
N GLN A 873 -53.03 -7.84 -7.30
CA GLN A 873 -53.90 -7.68 -8.48
C GLN A 873 -53.91 -6.22 -8.93
N ILE A 874 -53.08 -5.90 -9.92
CA ILE A 874 -53.07 -4.58 -10.57
C ILE A 874 -53.68 -4.72 -11.98
N SER A 875 -54.63 -3.86 -12.33
CA SER A 875 -55.21 -3.85 -13.68
C SER A 875 -54.20 -3.37 -14.72
N GLU A 876 -54.29 -3.84 -15.98
CA GLU A 876 -53.42 -3.33 -17.05
C GLU A 876 -53.56 -1.80 -17.25
N ASN A 877 -54.72 -1.21 -16.94
CA ASN A 877 -54.90 0.24 -16.96
C ASN A 877 -54.11 0.94 -15.85
N THR A 878 -54.05 0.35 -14.66
CA THR A 878 -53.29 0.89 -13.54
C THR A 878 -51.78 0.88 -13.82
N ILE A 879 -51.26 -0.17 -14.47
CA ILE A 879 -49.86 -0.23 -14.93
C ILE A 879 -49.58 0.83 -16.01
N LYS A 880 -50.51 1.02 -16.96
CA LYS A 880 -50.39 2.08 -17.97
C LYS A 880 -50.36 3.48 -17.37
N ASN A 881 -51.19 3.75 -16.36
CA ASN A 881 -51.18 5.03 -15.64
C ASN A 881 -49.84 5.26 -14.93
N ALA A 882 -49.30 4.24 -14.25
CA ALA A 882 -47.98 4.32 -13.59
C ALA A 882 -46.82 4.61 -14.57
N LEU A 883 -46.90 4.12 -15.81
CA LEU A 883 -45.88 4.36 -16.85
C LEU A 883 -46.00 5.72 -17.55
N GLN A 884 -47.16 6.36 -17.45
CA GLN A 884 -47.43 7.69 -18.01
C GLN A 884 -47.07 8.80 -17.03
N ASP A 885 -47.55 8.71 -15.78
CA ASP A 885 -47.28 9.69 -14.72
C ASP A 885 -46.98 8.97 -13.41
N TYR A 886 -45.70 8.64 -13.21
CA TYR A 886 -45.27 7.87 -12.06
C TYR A 886 -45.38 8.63 -10.75
N ASP A 887 -45.13 9.94 -10.79
CA ASP A 887 -45.13 10.78 -9.60
C ASP A 887 -46.56 10.88 -9.02
N ASP A 888 -47.56 11.11 -9.88
CA ASP A 888 -48.98 11.08 -9.47
C ASP A 888 -49.42 9.67 -9.05
N PHE A 889 -49.02 8.64 -9.78
CA PHE A 889 -49.35 7.25 -9.44
C PHE A 889 -48.84 6.85 -8.05
N ARG A 890 -47.56 7.16 -7.74
CA ARG A 890 -46.92 6.83 -6.45
C ARG A 890 -47.62 7.54 -5.30
N LEU A 891 -47.99 8.81 -5.47
CA LEU A 891 -48.71 9.58 -4.46
C LEU A 891 -50.07 8.93 -4.14
N ASN A 892 -50.78 8.46 -5.16
CA ASN A 892 -52.11 7.87 -5.01
C ASN A 892 -52.10 6.37 -4.60
N ASN A 893 -50.95 5.68 -4.70
CA ASN A 893 -50.84 4.23 -4.48
C ASN A 893 -49.64 3.85 -3.57
N LYS A 894 -49.40 4.64 -2.52
CA LYS A 894 -48.23 4.49 -1.64
C LYS A 894 -48.12 3.10 -1.00
N ASP A 895 -49.20 2.59 -0.42
CA ASP A 895 -49.22 1.27 0.25
C ASP A 895 -48.89 0.11 -0.71
N LEU A 896 -49.34 0.24 -1.98
CA LEU A 896 -49.06 -0.75 -3.02
C LEU A 896 -47.58 -0.75 -3.41
N CYS A 897 -47.00 0.44 -3.57
CA CYS A 897 -45.59 0.60 -3.88
C CYS A 897 -44.70 0.06 -2.75
N THR A 898 -45.04 0.35 -1.49
CA THR A 898 -44.31 -0.16 -0.32
C THR A 898 -44.37 -1.68 -0.22
N LYS A 899 -45.56 -2.30 -0.36
CA LYS A 899 -45.71 -3.77 -0.32
C LYS A 899 -44.90 -4.49 -1.40
N LEU A 900 -44.86 -3.96 -2.62
CA LEU A 900 -44.05 -4.57 -3.68
C LEU A 900 -42.56 -4.36 -3.42
N ASN A 901 -42.15 -3.18 -2.96
CA ASN A 901 -40.75 -2.91 -2.64
C ASN A 901 -40.24 -3.86 -1.53
N ASP A 902 -41.03 -4.10 -0.49
CA ASP A 902 -40.69 -5.07 0.56
C ASP A 902 -40.55 -6.49 0.00
N TYR A 903 -41.48 -6.92 -0.87
CA TYR A 903 -41.41 -8.24 -1.51
C TYR A 903 -40.19 -8.39 -2.42
N LEU A 904 -39.90 -7.37 -3.25
CA LEU A 904 -38.75 -7.37 -4.15
C LEU A 904 -37.44 -7.39 -3.34
N ALA A 905 -37.38 -6.69 -2.20
CA ALA A 905 -36.23 -6.66 -1.31
C ALA A 905 -35.97 -8.00 -0.60
N GLU A 906 -37.00 -8.78 -0.29
CA GLU A 906 -36.87 -10.07 0.42
C GLU A 906 -36.51 -11.24 -0.52
N ARG A 907 -36.92 -11.19 -1.79
CA ARG A 907 -36.98 -12.38 -2.65
C ARG A 907 -36.11 -12.34 -3.89
N LEU A 908 -35.86 -11.16 -4.43
CA LEU A 908 -34.81 -11.00 -5.42
C LEU A 908 -33.52 -10.97 -4.62
N ASP A 909 -32.74 -12.04 -4.76
CA ASP A 909 -31.42 -12.20 -4.17
C ASP A 909 -30.71 -10.85 -4.13
N SER A 910 -30.02 -10.53 -3.02
CA SER A 910 -29.26 -9.29 -2.77
C SER A 910 -28.27 -8.86 -3.88
N ASN A 911 -28.20 -9.65 -4.95
CA ASN A 911 -27.47 -9.50 -6.20
C ASN A 911 -28.25 -8.81 -7.34
N TYR A 912 -29.59 -8.76 -7.34
CA TYR A 912 -30.39 -8.25 -8.46
C TYR A 912 -30.79 -6.77 -8.31
N PHE A 913 -31.15 -6.37 -7.11
CA PHE A 913 -31.43 -4.98 -6.78
C PHE A 913 -30.44 -4.56 -5.70
N ASP A 914 -29.50 -3.69 -6.05
CA ASP A 914 -28.69 -2.97 -5.06
C ASP A 914 -29.55 -1.89 -4.44
N ILE A 915 -30.51 -2.34 -3.63
CA ILE A 915 -31.45 -1.47 -2.92
C ILE A 915 -30.65 -0.71 -1.87
N ASP A 916 -30.80 0.61 -1.87
CA ASP A 916 -30.25 1.45 -0.80
C ASP A 916 -30.83 0.99 0.56
N PHE A 917 -30.03 0.29 1.36
CA PHE A 917 -30.46 -0.36 2.61
C PHE A 917 -30.96 0.64 3.67
N VAL A 918 -30.71 1.95 3.47
CA VAL A 918 -31.23 3.01 4.35
C VAL A 918 -32.73 3.26 4.09
N THR A 919 -33.24 3.01 2.88
CA THR A 919 -34.66 3.30 2.54
C THR A 919 -35.46 2.09 2.06
N LYS A 920 -34.82 0.97 1.68
CA LYS A 920 -35.49 -0.21 1.06
C LYS A 920 -36.29 0.10 -0.22
N GLU A 921 -36.13 1.28 -0.82
CA GLU A 921 -37.06 1.79 -1.85
C GLU A 921 -36.41 2.19 -3.18
N ARG A 922 -35.06 2.16 -3.33
CA ARG A 922 -34.41 2.69 -4.53
C ARG A 922 -33.36 1.76 -5.17
N PHE A 923 -33.51 1.49 -6.47
CA PHE A 923 -32.56 0.83 -7.36
C PHE A 923 -31.40 1.77 -7.72
N ASN A 924 -30.15 1.31 -7.61
CA ASN A 924 -28.97 2.11 -7.86
C ASN A 924 -28.17 1.57 -9.06
N THR A 925 -28.20 2.31 -10.17
CA THR A 925 -27.62 1.87 -11.44
C THR A 925 -26.10 1.82 -11.39
N LEU A 926 -25.46 2.77 -10.70
CA LEU A 926 -24.01 2.80 -10.58
C LEU A 926 -23.48 1.62 -9.77
N LEU A 927 -24.09 1.31 -8.63
CA LEU A 927 -23.71 0.16 -7.81
C LEU A 927 -23.83 -1.14 -8.60
N TYR A 928 -24.96 -1.31 -9.27
CA TYR A 928 -25.19 -2.48 -10.10
C TYR A 928 -24.13 -2.59 -11.20
N ALA A 929 -23.81 -1.47 -11.88
CA ALA A 929 -22.78 -1.45 -12.91
C ALA A 929 -21.39 -1.81 -12.36
N ILE A 930 -21.00 -1.32 -11.17
CA ILE A 930 -19.71 -1.64 -10.55
C ILE A 930 -19.61 -3.14 -10.24
N LYS A 931 -20.67 -3.76 -9.72
CA LYS A 931 -20.68 -5.20 -9.41
C LYS A 931 -20.58 -6.06 -10.66
N ASN A 932 -21.33 -5.66 -11.69
CA ASN A 932 -21.58 -6.49 -12.88
C ASN A 932 -20.62 -6.22 -14.04
N SER A 933 -19.91 -5.09 -14.05
CA SER A 933 -18.87 -4.85 -15.06
C SER A 933 -17.72 -5.84 -14.90
N ASP A 934 -17.06 -6.18 -16.01
CA ASP A 934 -15.80 -6.93 -15.96
C ASP A 934 -14.72 -6.12 -15.24
N ALA A 935 -14.78 -4.78 -15.39
CA ALA A 935 -13.87 -3.87 -14.72
C ALA A 935 -14.45 -2.45 -14.57
N TRP A 936 -13.87 -1.66 -13.67
CA TRP A 936 -14.24 -0.25 -13.49
C TRP A 936 -13.02 0.66 -13.29
N LEU A 937 -13.15 1.93 -13.69
CA LEU A 937 -12.11 2.94 -13.66
C LEU A 937 -12.60 4.20 -12.93
N THR A 938 -11.67 4.98 -12.39
CA THR A 938 -11.92 6.36 -11.94
C THR A 938 -10.97 7.32 -12.64
N ASP A 939 -11.34 8.60 -12.70
CA ASP A 939 -10.58 9.63 -13.41
C ASP A 939 -9.26 10.05 -12.76
N SER A 940 -8.91 9.48 -11.60
CA SER A 940 -7.61 9.68 -10.95
C SER A 940 -7.24 8.58 -9.97
N GLU A 941 -5.93 8.39 -9.77
CA GLU A 941 -5.39 7.39 -8.86
C GLU A 941 -5.63 7.77 -7.41
N SER A 942 -5.44 9.05 -7.06
CA SER A 942 -5.77 9.53 -5.70
C SER A 942 -7.27 9.40 -5.41
N PHE A 943 -8.15 9.69 -6.37
CA PHE A 943 -9.59 9.54 -6.13
C PHE A 943 -9.99 8.06 -5.99
N TYR A 944 -9.41 7.16 -6.79
CA TYR A 944 -9.60 5.71 -6.59
C TYR A 944 -9.25 5.31 -5.16
N LYS A 945 -8.08 5.74 -4.66
CA LYS A 945 -7.62 5.44 -3.30
C LYS A 945 -8.59 6.01 -2.27
N GLU A 946 -8.93 7.29 -2.36
CA GLU A 946 -9.89 7.95 -1.47
C GLU A 946 -11.21 7.17 -1.37
N LEU A 947 -11.74 6.72 -2.51
CA LEU A 947 -12.99 5.96 -2.58
C LEU A 947 -12.94 4.57 -1.95
N ILE A 948 -11.78 3.90 -1.92
CA ILE A 948 -11.64 2.56 -1.34
C ILE A 948 -11.07 2.57 0.08
N THR A 949 -10.52 3.71 0.56
CA THR A 949 -9.93 3.83 1.89
C THR A 949 -10.77 4.62 2.87
N ASN A 950 -11.62 5.54 2.42
CA ASN A 950 -12.39 6.43 3.30
C ASN A 950 -13.87 6.47 2.91
N ALA A 951 -14.72 6.03 3.84
CA ALA A 951 -16.17 5.99 3.66
C ALA A 951 -16.82 7.39 3.56
N SER A 952 -16.12 8.49 3.84
CA SER A 952 -16.65 9.85 3.68
C SER A 952 -16.74 10.32 2.23
N TYR A 953 -15.99 9.71 1.30
CA TYR A 953 -15.95 10.10 -0.12
C TYR A 953 -17.06 9.44 -0.97
N ALA A 954 -17.85 8.57 -0.36
CA ALA A 954 -18.96 7.85 -0.97
C ALA A 954 -20.07 7.60 0.05
N SER A 955 -21.29 7.30 -0.38
CA SER A 955 -22.28 6.74 0.56
C SER A 955 -21.79 5.39 1.11
N THR A 956 -22.12 5.00 2.34
CA THR A 956 -21.69 3.73 2.96
C THR A 956 -21.82 2.53 2.03
N LEU A 957 -22.97 2.39 1.36
CA LEU A 957 -23.23 1.29 0.42
C LEU A 957 -22.34 1.35 -0.83
N LEU A 958 -22.04 2.56 -1.33
CA LEU A 958 -21.14 2.77 -2.45
C LEU A 958 -19.69 2.46 -2.06
N PHE A 959 -19.26 2.92 -0.89
CA PHE A 959 -17.96 2.56 -0.31
C PHE A 959 -17.82 1.04 -0.19
N GLU A 960 -18.79 0.35 0.43
CA GLU A 960 -18.77 -1.10 0.55
C GLU A 960 -18.72 -1.82 -0.81
N THR A 961 -19.50 -1.33 -1.78
CA THR A 961 -19.55 -1.93 -3.12
C THR A 961 -18.23 -1.74 -3.86
N LEU A 962 -17.66 -0.53 -3.82
CA LEU A 962 -16.36 -0.23 -4.40
C LEU A 962 -15.26 -1.05 -3.73
N TYR A 963 -15.26 -1.12 -2.39
CA TYR A 963 -14.29 -1.88 -1.62
C TYR A 963 -14.38 -3.40 -1.90
N ARG A 964 -15.60 -3.97 -1.96
CA ARG A 964 -15.82 -5.38 -2.31
C ARG A 964 -15.40 -5.70 -3.74
N ASN A 965 -15.50 -4.74 -4.67
CA ASN A 965 -15.14 -4.90 -6.08
C ASN A 965 -13.79 -4.26 -6.45
N ARG A 966 -12.94 -3.92 -5.47
CA ARG A 966 -11.68 -3.19 -5.68
C ARG A 966 -10.69 -3.94 -6.59
N ASN A 967 -10.75 -5.27 -6.62
CA ASN A 967 -9.94 -6.13 -7.49
C ASN A 967 -10.21 -5.93 -8.99
N LYS A 968 -11.39 -5.42 -9.35
CA LYS A 968 -11.79 -5.06 -10.71
C LYS A 968 -11.61 -3.56 -11.01
N GLY A 969 -11.21 -2.77 -10.01
CA GLY A 969 -11.13 -1.31 -10.07
C GLY A 969 -9.71 -0.78 -10.23
N ALA A 970 -9.53 0.33 -10.94
CA ALA A 970 -8.28 1.08 -10.97
C ALA A 970 -8.52 2.59 -11.15
N GLY A 971 -7.58 3.43 -10.72
CA GLY A 971 -7.61 4.86 -11.00
C GLY A 971 -6.65 5.23 -12.13
N VAL A 972 -7.11 6.02 -13.10
CA VAL A 972 -6.28 6.54 -14.18
C VAL A 972 -6.46 8.05 -14.29
N THR A 973 -5.44 8.81 -13.88
CA THR A 973 -5.47 10.27 -13.90
C THR A 973 -5.72 10.81 -15.31
N CYS A 974 -6.79 11.55 -15.49
CA CYS A 974 -7.18 12.10 -16.79
C CYS A 974 -6.23 13.22 -17.26
N GLY A 975 -6.23 13.46 -18.57
CA GLY A 975 -5.49 14.55 -19.21
C GLY A 975 -6.40 15.50 -19.99
N ILE A 976 -5.80 16.52 -20.61
CA ILE A 976 -6.48 17.46 -21.51
C ILE A 976 -5.81 17.50 -22.88
N CYS A 977 -6.52 17.90 -23.94
CA CYS A 977 -5.90 18.10 -25.26
C CYS A 977 -5.11 19.42 -25.32
N GLU A 978 -3.78 19.36 -25.30
CA GLU A 978 -2.91 20.55 -25.25
C GLU A 978 -3.16 21.55 -26.39
N LYS A 979 -3.43 21.06 -27.62
CA LYS A 979 -3.73 21.91 -28.78
C LYS A 979 -5.02 22.71 -28.62
N ARG A 980 -6.02 22.13 -27.96
CA ARG A 980 -7.35 22.74 -27.78
C ARG A 980 -7.34 23.79 -26.68
N TYR A 981 -6.47 23.61 -25.69
CA TYR A 981 -6.28 24.52 -24.58
C TYR A 981 -5.00 25.35 -24.77
N ASP A 982 -4.69 25.73 -26.01
CA ASP A 982 -3.58 26.61 -26.34
C ASP A 982 -4.02 28.08 -26.32
N PRO A 983 -3.49 28.92 -25.41
CA PRO A 983 -3.85 30.33 -25.33
C PRO A 983 -3.47 31.14 -26.58
N SER A 984 -2.55 30.64 -27.42
CA SER A 984 -2.14 31.33 -28.65
C SER A 984 -3.16 31.20 -29.79
N ASN A 985 -4.07 30.23 -29.70
CA ASN A 985 -5.06 29.92 -30.74
C ASN A 985 -6.49 29.83 -30.17
N CYS A 986 -6.75 30.46 -29.02
CA CYS A 986 -8.06 30.42 -28.38
C CYS A 986 -8.94 31.60 -28.85
N GLU A 987 -9.99 31.31 -29.62
CA GLU A 987 -10.93 32.33 -30.12
C GLU A 987 -11.70 33.07 -29.00
N GLN A 988 -11.77 32.49 -27.80
CA GLN A 988 -12.43 33.13 -26.65
C GLN A 988 -11.51 34.17 -25.98
N VAL A 989 -10.19 34.14 -26.22
CA VAL A 989 -9.25 35.06 -25.58
C VAL A 989 -9.02 36.27 -26.49
N LYS A 990 -9.28 37.47 -25.98
CA LYS A 990 -9.16 38.74 -26.73
C LYS A 990 -7.72 39.02 -27.16
N PHE A 991 -6.75 38.80 -26.27
CA PHE A 991 -5.32 38.93 -26.54
C PHE A 991 -4.67 37.56 -26.39
N PRO A 992 -4.68 36.70 -27.43
CA PRO A 992 -4.03 35.39 -27.37
C PRO A 992 -2.51 35.53 -27.20
N TYR A 993 -1.85 34.52 -26.63
CA TYR A 993 -0.42 34.62 -26.31
C TYR A 993 0.31 33.28 -26.28
N SER A 994 1.59 33.34 -26.62
CA SER A 994 2.53 32.24 -26.37
C SER A 994 3.08 32.28 -24.94
N LEU A 995 3.83 31.24 -24.57
CA LEU A 995 4.59 31.18 -23.32
C LEU A 995 5.49 32.42 -23.10
N TYR A 996 6.06 32.97 -24.17
CA TYR A 996 7.03 34.06 -24.09
C TYR A 996 6.37 35.42 -23.84
N GLU A 997 5.10 35.58 -24.24
CA GLU A 997 4.33 36.81 -24.13
C GLU A 997 3.36 36.79 -22.93
N ALA A 998 3.34 35.69 -22.17
CA ALA A 998 2.36 35.43 -21.12
C ALA A 998 2.22 36.60 -20.13
N ASN A 999 3.32 37.14 -19.61
CA ASN A 999 3.26 38.23 -18.63
C ASN A 999 2.58 39.50 -19.18
N GLU A 1000 2.89 39.89 -20.42
CA GLU A 1000 2.35 41.10 -21.03
C GLU A 1000 0.88 40.89 -21.45
N CYS A 1001 0.59 39.79 -22.15
CA CYS A 1001 -0.74 39.54 -22.67
C CYS A 1001 -1.73 39.15 -21.57
N LYS A 1002 -1.30 38.50 -20.49
CA LYS A 1002 -2.16 38.31 -19.30
C LYS A 1002 -2.54 39.65 -18.70
N LYS A 1003 -1.61 40.61 -18.59
CA LYS A 1003 -1.92 41.97 -18.12
C LYS A 1003 -2.92 42.69 -19.04
N LYS A 1004 -2.81 42.52 -20.37
CA LYS A 1004 -3.79 43.03 -21.35
C LYS A 1004 -5.17 42.40 -21.20
N ASN A 1005 -5.24 41.07 -21.06
CA ASN A 1005 -6.51 40.36 -20.82
C ASN A 1005 -7.13 40.75 -19.47
N LYS A 1006 -6.31 40.95 -18.43
CA LYS A 1006 -6.75 41.44 -17.12
C LYS A 1006 -7.37 42.83 -17.20
N ALA A 1007 -6.67 43.77 -17.85
CA ALA A 1007 -7.17 45.12 -18.09
C ALA A 1007 -8.51 45.09 -18.84
N PHE A 1008 -8.62 44.25 -19.87
CA PHE A 1008 -9.84 44.07 -20.65
C PHE A 1008 -11.04 43.59 -19.80
N VAL A 1009 -10.84 42.56 -18.95
CA VAL A 1009 -11.87 42.08 -18.04
C VAL A 1009 -12.27 43.16 -17.03
N GLN A 1010 -11.29 43.86 -16.44
CA GLN A 1010 -11.55 44.94 -15.48
C GLN A 1010 -12.29 46.11 -16.11
N ASP A 1011 -11.90 46.52 -17.32
CA ASP A 1011 -12.54 47.61 -18.05
C ASP A 1011 -14.01 47.33 -18.34
N PHE A 1012 -14.35 46.09 -18.66
CA PHE A 1012 -15.73 45.67 -18.90
C PHE A 1012 -16.58 45.73 -17.62
N PHE A 1013 -16.07 45.24 -16.49
CA PHE A 1013 -16.80 45.20 -15.22
C PHE A 1013 -16.64 46.45 -14.34
N ALA A 1014 -15.91 47.47 -14.82
CA ALA A 1014 -15.77 48.75 -14.12
C ALA A 1014 -16.93 49.73 -14.38
N ASN A 1015 -17.73 49.52 -15.43
CA ASN A 1015 -18.81 50.42 -15.84
C ASN A 1015 -20.19 49.71 -15.81
N ASP A 1016 -21.26 50.45 -15.47
CA ASP A 1016 -22.64 49.94 -15.41
C ASP A 1016 -23.29 49.74 -16.80
N ASN A 1017 -22.71 50.26 -17.88
CA ASN A 1017 -23.26 50.19 -19.25
C ASN A 1017 -22.68 49.00 -20.04
N GLN A 1018 -23.10 47.79 -19.71
CA GLN A 1018 -22.58 46.54 -20.30
C GLN A 1018 -23.30 46.11 -21.59
N GLY A 1019 -24.46 46.69 -21.92
CA GLY A 1019 -25.40 46.19 -22.93
C GLY A 1019 -25.04 46.43 -24.39
N SER A 1020 -24.23 47.45 -24.71
CA SER A 1020 -23.90 47.85 -26.09
C SER A 1020 -22.44 47.61 -26.50
N ASN A 1021 -21.64 46.97 -25.64
CA ASN A 1021 -20.23 46.72 -25.90
C ASN A 1021 -20.05 45.53 -26.89
N PRO A 1022 -19.44 45.71 -28.08
CA PRO A 1022 -19.22 44.62 -29.04
C PRO A 1022 -18.30 43.50 -28.50
N ASP A 1023 -17.53 43.79 -27.46
CA ASP A 1023 -16.68 42.83 -26.77
C ASP A 1023 -17.41 42.01 -25.69
N ARG A 1024 -18.70 42.29 -25.45
CA ARG A 1024 -19.56 41.55 -24.51
C ARG A 1024 -19.53 40.04 -24.75
N LYS A 1025 -19.50 39.62 -26.01
CA LYS A 1025 -19.43 38.21 -26.45
C LYS A 1025 -18.25 37.40 -25.86
N PHE A 1026 -17.17 38.07 -25.45
CA PHE A 1026 -15.99 37.41 -24.86
C PHE A 1026 -16.15 37.18 -23.36
N LEU A 1027 -17.10 37.84 -22.71
CA LEU A 1027 -17.19 37.94 -21.26
C LEU A 1027 -18.52 37.46 -20.70
N VAL A 1028 -19.65 37.65 -21.38
CA VAL A 1028 -20.96 37.21 -20.87
C VAL A 1028 -21.83 36.70 -22.02
N SER A 1029 -22.76 35.78 -21.74
CA SER A 1029 -23.71 35.35 -22.75
C SER A 1029 -24.73 36.46 -23.06
N ASP A 1030 -25.35 36.41 -24.24
CA ASP A 1030 -26.34 37.40 -24.69
C ASP A 1030 -27.64 37.39 -23.84
N SER A 1031 -27.76 36.51 -22.84
CA SER A 1031 -29.05 36.08 -22.33
C SER A 1031 -29.65 36.81 -21.12
N ASP A 1032 -28.95 37.66 -20.34
CA ASP A 1032 -29.56 38.56 -19.34
C ASP A 1032 -28.51 39.44 -18.59
N GLU A 1033 -28.71 40.76 -18.49
CA GLU A 1033 -27.87 41.66 -17.65
C GLU A 1033 -28.08 41.47 -16.13
N LYS A 1034 -29.21 40.92 -15.69
CA LYS A 1034 -29.57 40.77 -14.26
C LYS A 1034 -28.83 39.64 -13.52
N ARG A 1035 -27.86 38.99 -14.15
CA ARG A 1035 -27.11 37.84 -13.59
C ARG A 1035 -25.68 38.18 -13.18
N ILE A 1036 -25.32 39.46 -13.24
CA ILE A 1036 -24.00 39.98 -12.87
C ILE A 1036 -24.17 40.85 -11.63
N PHE A 1037 -23.36 40.60 -10.60
CA PHE A 1037 -23.41 41.32 -9.33
C PHE A 1037 -22.01 41.82 -8.96
N GLY A 1038 -21.90 43.10 -8.62
CA GLY A 1038 -20.61 43.72 -8.27
C GLY A 1038 -19.85 44.27 -9.47
N SER A 1039 -18.60 44.68 -9.23
CA SER A 1039 -17.76 45.41 -10.18
C SER A 1039 -16.28 45.19 -9.88
N LEU A 1040 -15.43 45.53 -10.84
CA LEU A 1040 -13.97 45.47 -10.75
C LEU A 1040 -13.35 46.88 -10.83
N ASN A 1041 -12.18 47.06 -10.22
CA ASN A 1041 -11.34 48.25 -10.38
C ASN A 1041 -10.45 48.09 -11.62
N LYS A 1042 -10.22 49.19 -12.35
CA LYS A 1042 -9.25 49.28 -13.44
C LYS A 1042 -7.82 49.35 -12.89
N ASP A 1043 -7.31 48.20 -12.47
CA ASP A 1043 -5.96 48.07 -11.91
C ASP A 1043 -5.32 46.76 -12.39
N PRO A 1044 -4.62 46.78 -13.55
CA PRO A 1044 -4.01 45.58 -14.10
C PRO A 1044 -2.83 45.01 -13.28
N ASP A 1045 -2.37 45.73 -12.25
CA ASP A 1045 -1.32 45.28 -11.33
C ASP A 1045 -1.88 44.58 -10.08
N SER A 1046 -3.15 44.81 -9.76
CA SER A 1046 -3.87 44.05 -8.72
C SER A 1046 -3.91 42.54 -9.03
N VAL A 1047 -3.97 41.74 -7.96
CA VAL A 1047 -4.13 40.29 -8.09
C VAL A 1047 -5.58 39.96 -8.41
N MET A 1048 -5.79 39.23 -9.50
CA MET A 1048 -7.09 38.76 -9.93
C MET A 1048 -7.23 37.26 -9.63
N ILE A 1049 -8.25 36.91 -8.83
CA ILE A 1049 -8.52 35.55 -8.37
C ILE A 1049 -9.82 35.08 -9.02
N TYR A 1050 -9.76 33.95 -9.69
CA TYR A 1050 -10.87 33.34 -10.43
C TYR A 1050 -11.41 32.10 -9.72
N ASN A 1051 -12.72 31.95 -9.72
CA ASN A 1051 -13.39 30.71 -9.36
C ASN A 1051 -14.49 30.40 -10.38
N THR A 1052 -14.63 29.13 -10.76
CA THR A 1052 -15.73 28.67 -11.58
C THR A 1052 -16.24 27.31 -11.13
N SER A 1053 -17.55 27.16 -11.02
CA SER A 1053 -18.21 25.88 -10.76
C SER A 1053 -19.71 25.92 -11.09
N ARG A 1054 -20.37 24.77 -11.06
CA ARG A 1054 -21.83 24.71 -10.82
C ARG A 1054 -22.13 24.93 -9.35
N PHE A 1055 -23.34 25.37 -9.00
CA PHE A 1055 -23.77 25.49 -7.61
C PHE A 1055 -23.93 24.10 -6.94
N ASP A 1056 -22.92 23.66 -6.20
CA ASP A 1056 -22.89 22.41 -5.43
C ASP A 1056 -22.11 22.59 -4.13
N ILE A 1057 -22.83 22.65 -3.01
CA ILE A 1057 -22.25 22.86 -1.67
C ILE A 1057 -21.55 21.59 -1.18
N SER A 1058 -22.12 20.42 -1.46
CA SER A 1058 -21.62 19.12 -0.98
C SER A 1058 -20.29 18.70 -1.60
N GLN A 1059 -20.05 19.07 -2.87
CA GLN A 1059 -18.86 18.66 -3.61
C GLN A 1059 -17.88 19.81 -3.82
N LYS A 1060 -18.34 20.96 -4.30
CA LYS A 1060 -17.46 22.04 -4.82
C LYS A 1060 -17.01 23.05 -3.76
N GLY A 1061 -17.49 22.91 -2.52
CA GLY A 1061 -17.04 23.73 -1.38
C GLY A 1061 -17.33 25.22 -1.54
N ILE A 1062 -18.44 25.58 -2.18
CA ILE A 1062 -18.81 26.98 -2.46
C ILE A 1062 -19.12 27.73 -1.15
N ASP A 1063 -19.76 27.06 -0.20
CA ASP A 1063 -20.03 27.62 1.12
C ASP A 1063 -18.74 28.00 1.84
N LEU A 1064 -17.70 27.17 1.68
CA LEU A 1064 -16.39 27.39 2.22
C LEU A 1064 -15.68 28.56 1.55
N PHE A 1065 -15.70 28.56 0.22
CA PHE A 1065 -15.09 29.60 -0.60
C PHE A 1065 -15.62 30.98 -0.21
N ILE A 1066 -16.95 31.13 -0.15
CA ILE A 1066 -17.58 32.41 0.18
C ILE A 1066 -17.19 32.89 1.59
N LYS A 1067 -17.08 31.96 2.56
CA LYS A 1067 -16.61 32.29 3.91
C LYS A 1067 -15.14 32.74 3.92
N VAL A 1068 -14.29 32.17 3.08
CA VAL A 1068 -12.84 32.46 3.01
C VAL A 1068 -12.54 33.77 2.28
N ILE A 1069 -13.28 34.11 1.22
CA ILE A 1069 -13.02 35.36 0.47
C ILE A 1069 -13.45 36.61 1.23
N LYS A 1070 -14.49 36.52 2.07
CA LYS A 1070 -15.03 37.66 2.84
C LYS A 1070 -13.95 38.38 3.66
N PRO A 1071 -13.16 37.72 4.54
CA PRO A 1071 -12.12 38.40 5.30
C PRO A 1071 -11.01 38.98 4.41
N ILE A 1072 -10.74 38.38 3.25
CA ILE A 1072 -9.74 38.91 2.29
C ILE A 1072 -10.27 40.21 1.67
N LEU A 1073 -11.50 40.20 1.17
CA LEU A 1073 -12.18 41.37 0.60
C LEU A 1073 -12.31 42.53 1.60
N LEU A 1074 -12.48 42.24 2.89
CA LEU A 1074 -12.55 43.25 3.96
C LEU A 1074 -11.17 43.84 4.30
N ALA A 1075 -10.10 43.07 4.14
CA ALA A 1075 -8.76 43.45 4.57
C ALA A 1075 -7.94 44.14 3.48
N ASP A 1076 -8.16 43.80 2.21
CA ASP A 1076 -7.18 44.03 1.14
C ASP A 1076 -7.81 44.70 -0.09
N GLU A 1077 -7.40 45.94 -0.39
CA GLU A 1077 -7.94 46.73 -1.52
C GLU A 1077 -7.33 46.35 -2.88
N HIS A 1078 -6.22 45.62 -2.88
CA HIS A 1078 -5.49 45.23 -4.10
C HIS A 1078 -5.87 43.82 -4.60
N VAL A 1079 -6.93 43.23 -4.06
CA VAL A 1079 -7.44 41.91 -4.47
C VAL A 1079 -8.77 42.07 -5.21
N GLN A 1080 -8.88 41.38 -6.34
CA GLN A 1080 -10.08 41.35 -7.17
C GLN A 1080 -10.54 39.93 -7.45
N PHE A 1081 -11.81 39.62 -7.20
CA PHE A 1081 -12.38 38.29 -7.44
C PHE A 1081 -13.33 38.27 -8.65
N VAL A 1082 -13.20 37.25 -9.48
CA VAL A 1082 -14.16 36.90 -10.53
C VAL A 1082 -14.76 35.54 -10.19
N ILE A 1083 -16.06 35.49 -9.89
CA ILE A 1083 -16.74 34.29 -9.42
C ILE A 1083 -17.83 33.90 -10.42
N CYS A 1084 -17.64 32.78 -11.13
CA CYS A 1084 -18.57 32.28 -12.13
C CYS A 1084 -19.28 31.03 -11.62
N ILE A 1085 -20.45 31.18 -10.99
CA ILE A 1085 -21.20 30.07 -10.40
C ILE A 1085 -22.64 30.06 -10.91
N LYS A 1086 -22.93 29.13 -11.82
CA LYS A 1086 -24.29 28.94 -12.34
C LYS A 1086 -25.24 28.43 -11.24
N GLY A 1087 -26.36 29.11 -11.07
CA GLY A 1087 -27.41 28.87 -10.08
C GLY A 1087 -27.26 29.65 -8.77
N ILE A 1088 -26.21 30.47 -8.60
CA ILE A 1088 -25.93 31.13 -7.31
C ILE A 1088 -27.03 32.13 -6.90
N SER A 1089 -27.58 32.91 -7.83
CA SER A 1089 -28.61 33.93 -7.51
C SER A 1089 -29.95 33.31 -7.10
N LYS A 1090 -30.24 32.08 -7.55
CA LYS A 1090 -31.44 31.31 -7.17
C LYS A 1090 -31.36 30.75 -5.75
N ASN A 1091 -30.18 30.77 -5.14
CA ASN A 1091 -29.91 30.20 -3.82
C ASN A 1091 -29.74 31.27 -2.73
N ARG A 1092 -30.36 32.46 -2.89
CA ARG A 1092 -30.43 33.54 -1.88
C ARG A 1092 -31.05 33.12 -0.54
N LYS A 1093 -31.63 31.92 -0.45
CA LYS A 1093 -32.06 31.29 0.81
C LYS A 1093 -30.91 31.04 1.80
N TYR A 1094 -29.66 30.98 1.33
CA TYR A 1094 -28.49 30.87 2.20
C TYR A 1094 -27.97 32.27 2.57
N ASP A 1095 -27.91 32.56 3.86
CA ASP A 1095 -27.58 33.91 4.36
C ASP A 1095 -26.24 34.44 3.85
N TYR A 1096 -25.21 33.61 3.80
CA TYR A 1096 -23.88 34.01 3.33
C TYR A 1096 -23.84 34.36 1.82
N ILE A 1097 -24.72 33.75 1.01
CA ILE A 1097 -24.86 34.07 -0.42
C ILE A 1097 -25.62 35.39 -0.56
N ASN A 1098 -26.73 35.52 0.15
CA ASN A 1098 -27.53 36.75 0.14
C ASN A 1098 -26.70 37.94 0.60
N GLU A 1099 -25.90 37.76 1.66
CA GLU A 1099 -24.97 38.75 2.16
C GLU A 1099 -23.90 39.10 1.12
N LEU A 1100 -23.25 38.11 0.51
CA LEU A 1100 -22.27 38.34 -0.55
C LEU A 1100 -22.87 39.17 -1.69
N LEU A 1101 -24.02 38.77 -2.23
CA LEU A 1101 -24.65 39.45 -3.37
C LEU A 1101 -25.09 40.88 -3.01
N LYS A 1102 -25.69 41.10 -1.83
CA LYS A 1102 -26.05 42.46 -1.36
C LYS A 1102 -24.84 43.36 -1.16
N ASN A 1103 -23.73 42.80 -0.66
CA ASN A 1103 -22.50 43.56 -0.46
C ASN A 1103 -21.82 43.87 -1.80
N CYS A 1104 -21.91 42.97 -2.77
CA CYS A 1104 -21.49 43.21 -4.16
C CYS A 1104 -22.31 44.35 -4.79
N GLU A 1105 -23.63 44.34 -4.63
CA GLU A 1105 -24.55 45.36 -5.17
C GLU A 1105 -24.36 46.75 -4.52
N SER A 1106 -24.01 46.79 -3.24
CA SER A 1106 -23.92 48.07 -2.49
C SER A 1106 -22.53 48.70 -2.48
N HIS A 1107 -21.47 47.97 -2.82
CA HIS A 1107 -20.06 48.42 -2.85
C HIS A 1107 -19.49 49.07 -1.58
N LYS A 1108 -20.20 49.05 -0.45
CA LYS A 1108 -19.85 49.86 0.74
C LYS A 1108 -19.00 49.14 1.79
N LEU A 1109 -18.95 47.81 1.76
CA LEU A 1109 -18.36 47.02 2.86
C LEU A 1109 -16.99 46.43 2.54
N PHE A 1110 -16.70 46.11 1.28
CA PHE A 1110 -15.43 45.49 0.89
C PHE A 1110 -14.40 46.54 0.47
N LYS A 1111 -13.15 46.35 0.91
CA LYS A 1111 -11.99 47.12 0.43
C LYS A 1111 -11.56 46.63 -0.95
N GLY A 1112 -11.51 45.30 -1.13
CA GLY A 1112 -11.27 44.66 -2.41
C GLY A 1112 -12.51 44.65 -3.32
N ARG A 1113 -12.34 44.18 -4.55
CA ARG A 1113 -13.42 44.10 -5.54
C ARG A 1113 -13.83 42.67 -5.84
N VAL A 1114 -15.08 42.49 -6.22
CA VAL A 1114 -15.64 41.18 -6.57
C VAL A 1114 -16.75 41.37 -7.59
N VAL A 1115 -16.73 40.53 -8.62
CA VAL A 1115 -17.85 40.34 -9.53
C VAL A 1115 -18.31 38.88 -9.47
N VAL A 1116 -19.62 38.68 -9.33
CA VAL A 1116 -20.28 37.38 -9.34
C VAL A 1116 -21.13 37.29 -10.60
N ILE A 1117 -20.89 36.25 -11.40
CA ILE A 1117 -21.57 36.00 -12.67
C ILE A 1117 -22.33 34.68 -12.53
N ASP A 1118 -23.66 34.76 -12.58
CA ASP A 1118 -24.56 33.60 -12.54
C ASP A 1118 -24.87 33.09 -13.96
N ASP A 1119 -23.86 32.55 -14.63
CA ASP A 1119 -24.01 32.02 -15.98
C ASP A 1119 -22.95 30.95 -16.34
N PHE A 1120 -23.15 30.27 -17.47
CA PHE A 1120 -22.10 29.50 -18.15
C PHE A 1120 -21.26 30.46 -19.01
N VAL A 1121 -20.16 30.94 -18.44
CA VAL A 1121 -19.36 32.04 -18.98
C VAL A 1121 -18.17 31.53 -19.80
N PRO A 1122 -17.59 32.29 -20.77
CA PRO A 1122 -16.34 31.90 -21.44
C PRO A 1122 -15.18 31.72 -20.45
N VAL A 1123 -14.93 30.47 -20.04
CA VAL A 1123 -13.99 30.11 -18.97
C VAL A 1123 -12.56 30.54 -19.29
N TYR A 1124 -12.17 30.50 -20.57
CA TYR A 1124 -10.78 30.73 -20.98
C TYR A 1124 -10.36 32.20 -20.93
N THR A 1125 -11.28 33.14 -21.19
CA THR A 1125 -10.99 34.59 -21.05
C THR A 1125 -10.62 34.93 -19.61
N TYR A 1126 -11.36 34.39 -18.65
CA TYR A 1126 -11.08 34.62 -17.23
C TYR A 1126 -9.82 33.92 -16.76
N MET A 1127 -9.53 32.71 -17.25
CA MET A 1127 -8.25 32.05 -16.99
C MET A 1127 -7.08 32.85 -17.57
N ALA A 1128 -7.24 33.43 -18.76
CA ALA A 1128 -6.22 34.26 -19.39
C ALA A 1128 -6.00 35.59 -18.65
N ALA A 1129 -7.04 36.16 -18.05
CA ALA A 1129 -6.98 37.40 -17.29
C ALA A 1129 -6.51 37.24 -15.84
N SER A 1130 -6.80 36.09 -15.22
CA SER A 1130 -6.60 35.90 -13.78
C SER A 1130 -5.23 35.33 -13.43
N ASP A 1131 -4.73 35.69 -12.26
CA ASP A 1131 -3.44 35.19 -11.75
C ASP A 1131 -3.61 33.86 -11.01
N ILE A 1132 -4.70 33.74 -10.24
CA ILE A 1132 -4.98 32.59 -9.38
C ILE A 1132 -6.33 31.97 -9.78
N LEU A 1133 -6.38 30.63 -9.86
CA LEU A 1133 -7.63 29.87 -9.87
C LEU A 1133 -7.82 29.25 -8.49
N VAL A 1134 -8.99 29.41 -7.86
CA VAL A 1134 -9.32 28.70 -6.60
C VAL A 1134 -10.32 27.57 -6.87
N MET A 1135 -9.97 26.34 -6.51
CA MET A 1135 -10.88 25.18 -6.54
C MET A 1135 -10.97 24.51 -5.15
N PRO A 1136 -11.94 24.91 -4.31
CA PRO A 1136 -12.03 24.49 -2.92
C PRO A 1136 -12.91 23.25 -2.74
N SER A 1137 -12.79 22.28 -3.64
CA SER A 1137 -13.66 21.10 -3.63
C SER A 1137 -13.40 20.23 -2.40
N TYR A 1138 -14.45 19.72 -1.77
CA TYR A 1138 -14.32 18.74 -0.69
C TYR A 1138 -13.74 17.43 -1.23
N PHE A 1139 -14.21 17.01 -2.41
CA PHE A 1139 -13.64 15.92 -3.19
C PHE A 1139 -13.72 16.26 -4.69
N GLU A 1140 -12.72 15.83 -5.46
CA GLU A 1140 -12.65 16.12 -6.90
C GLU A 1140 -12.12 14.90 -7.68
N PRO A 1141 -12.98 14.18 -8.42
CA PRO A 1141 -12.60 12.97 -9.15
C PRO A 1141 -11.40 13.16 -10.08
N CYS A 1142 -11.42 14.26 -10.85
CA CYS A 1142 -10.34 14.68 -11.72
C CYS A 1142 -9.99 16.16 -11.51
N GLY A 1143 -10.98 17.03 -11.76
CA GLY A 1143 -10.75 18.44 -12.06
C GLY A 1143 -10.07 18.58 -13.42
N MET A 1144 -10.73 19.16 -14.42
CA MET A 1144 -10.05 19.60 -15.65
C MET A 1144 -9.64 21.06 -15.58
N VAL A 1145 -10.37 21.85 -14.79
CA VAL A 1145 -10.30 23.31 -14.74
C VAL A 1145 -8.92 23.79 -14.28
N GLN A 1146 -8.28 23.10 -13.34
CA GLN A 1146 -6.91 23.41 -12.91
C GLN A 1146 -5.88 23.14 -14.01
N MET A 1147 -6.03 22.05 -14.77
CA MET A 1147 -5.14 21.76 -15.90
C MET A 1147 -5.33 22.79 -17.02
N GLN A 1148 -6.58 23.20 -17.28
CA GLN A 1148 -6.88 24.29 -18.20
C GLN A 1148 -6.25 25.60 -17.71
N ALA A 1149 -6.47 26.00 -16.46
CA ALA A 1149 -5.89 27.21 -15.88
C ALA A 1149 -4.37 27.24 -15.96
N MET A 1150 -3.70 26.10 -15.72
CA MET A 1150 -2.26 25.98 -15.91
C MET A 1150 -1.82 26.34 -17.34
N ARG A 1151 -2.56 25.91 -18.38
CA ARG A 1151 -2.27 26.25 -19.78
C ARG A 1151 -2.36 27.75 -20.06
N TYR A 1152 -3.24 28.46 -19.35
CA TYR A 1152 -3.37 29.92 -19.40
C TYR A 1152 -2.50 30.63 -18.36
N GLY A 1153 -1.53 29.93 -17.75
CA GLY A 1153 -0.63 30.49 -16.74
C GLY A 1153 -1.36 31.02 -15.49
N CYS A 1154 -2.59 30.57 -15.24
CA CYS A 1154 -3.39 30.91 -14.07
C CYS A 1154 -3.12 29.85 -13.00
N ILE A 1155 -2.49 30.27 -11.90
CA ILE A 1155 -1.91 29.36 -10.92
C ILE A 1155 -3.02 28.78 -10.03
N PRO A 1156 -3.21 27.45 -10.01
CA PRO A 1156 -4.22 26.81 -9.19
C PRO A 1156 -3.87 26.83 -7.70
N VAL A 1157 -4.85 27.21 -6.87
CA VAL A 1157 -4.93 27.01 -5.42
C VAL A 1157 -6.08 26.02 -5.19
N VAL A 1158 -5.74 24.81 -4.81
CA VAL A 1158 -6.68 23.67 -4.83
C VAL A 1158 -6.72 22.95 -3.50
N SER A 1159 -7.82 22.24 -3.25
CA SER A 1159 -7.85 21.22 -2.21
C SER A 1159 -6.91 20.06 -2.55
N ASN A 1160 -6.28 19.47 -1.54
CA ASN A 1160 -5.43 18.29 -1.69
C ASN A 1160 -6.26 17.00 -1.76
N THR A 1161 -7.11 16.86 -2.78
CA THR A 1161 -8.00 15.70 -2.99
C THR A 1161 -8.01 15.26 -4.45
N GLY A 1162 -8.19 13.96 -4.68
CA GLY A 1162 -8.42 13.33 -5.97
C GLY A 1162 -7.50 13.82 -7.09
N GLY A 1163 -8.06 14.16 -8.25
CA GLY A 1163 -7.24 14.56 -9.39
C GLY A 1163 -6.55 15.93 -9.23
N LEU A 1164 -7.01 16.78 -8.29
CA LEU A 1164 -6.30 18.03 -7.95
C LEU A 1164 -4.96 17.72 -7.28
N ARG A 1165 -4.94 16.71 -6.39
CA ARG A 1165 -3.72 16.22 -5.74
C ARG A 1165 -2.73 15.66 -6.76
N ASP A 1166 -3.22 14.93 -7.76
CA ASP A 1166 -2.41 14.26 -8.78
C ASP A 1166 -1.81 15.24 -9.80
N THR A 1167 -2.50 16.34 -10.09
CA THR A 1167 -2.14 17.25 -11.20
C THR A 1167 -1.44 18.53 -10.75
N VAL A 1168 -1.61 18.96 -9.49
CA VAL A 1168 -0.99 20.17 -8.95
C VAL A 1168 0.19 19.81 -8.04
N CYS A 1169 1.37 20.36 -8.34
CA CYS A 1169 2.57 20.27 -7.50
C CYS A 1169 3.08 21.66 -7.10
N GLU A 1170 4.05 21.73 -6.20
CA GLU A 1170 4.61 22.98 -5.66
C GLU A 1170 5.19 23.92 -6.74
N LYS A 1171 5.61 23.38 -7.88
CA LYS A 1171 6.14 24.17 -9.01
C LYS A 1171 5.07 24.84 -9.85
N THR A 1172 3.82 24.40 -9.72
CA THR A 1172 2.71 24.72 -10.63
C THR A 1172 1.44 25.16 -9.88
N GLY A 1173 1.47 25.27 -8.55
CA GLY A 1173 0.30 25.68 -7.77
C GLY A 1173 0.46 25.43 -6.28
N PHE A 1174 -0.61 25.71 -5.56
CA PHE A 1174 -0.70 25.58 -4.11
C PHE A 1174 -1.81 24.61 -3.74
N LYS A 1175 -1.59 23.84 -2.68
CA LYS A 1175 -2.55 22.87 -2.17
C LYS A 1175 -2.82 23.13 -0.70
N THR A 1176 -4.00 22.76 -0.23
CA THR A 1176 -4.26 22.64 1.21
C THR A 1176 -3.37 21.55 1.80
N ASP A 1177 -2.95 21.67 3.06
CA ASP A 1177 -2.06 20.67 3.66
C ASP A 1177 -2.74 19.29 3.76
N ILE A 1178 -4.05 19.27 3.98
CA ILE A 1178 -4.90 18.08 4.05
C ILE A 1178 -6.11 18.21 3.11
N PRO A 1179 -6.76 17.10 2.70
CA PRO A 1179 -8.05 17.15 2.03
C PRO A 1179 -9.08 17.92 2.87
N LEU A 1180 -9.87 18.78 2.24
CA LEU A 1180 -10.84 19.63 2.96
C LEU A 1180 -11.98 18.81 3.56
N LEU A 1181 -12.34 17.67 2.97
CA LEU A 1181 -13.34 16.76 3.52
C LEU A 1181 -12.92 16.14 4.86
N ASP A 1182 -11.61 15.96 5.05
CA ASP A 1182 -11.03 15.36 6.27
C ASP A 1182 -10.68 16.42 7.33
N ALA A 1183 -10.84 17.71 7.00
CA ALA A 1183 -10.49 18.81 7.88
C ALA A 1183 -11.62 19.14 8.87
N LYS A 1184 -11.28 19.28 10.16
CA LYS A 1184 -12.22 19.79 11.18
C LYS A 1184 -12.63 21.24 10.95
N TYR A 1185 -11.71 22.06 10.44
CA TYR A 1185 -11.92 23.48 10.13
C TYR A 1185 -11.43 23.79 8.70
N PRO A 1186 -12.14 23.32 7.66
CA PRO A 1186 -11.66 23.36 6.28
C PRO A 1186 -11.34 24.78 5.78
N GLN A 1187 -12.00 25.80 6.34
CA GLN A 1187 -11.82 27.20 5.94
C GLN A 1187 -10.42 27.71 6.25
N GLU A 1188 -9.80 27.19 7.31
CA GLU A 1188 -8.46 27.62 7.75
C GLU A 1188 -7.40 27.12 6.78
N PHE A 1189 -7.54 25.89 6.30
CA PHE A 1189 -6.63 25.29 5.33
C PHE A 1189 -6.73 25.97 3.96
N LEU A 1190 -7.95 26.23 3.48
CA LEU A 1190 -8.16 26.96 2.23
C LEU A 1190 -7.62 28.40 2.33
N LEU A 1191 -7.89 29.09 3.45
CA LEU A 1191 -7.38 30.44 3.69
C LEU A 1191 -5.85 30.45 3.76
N SER A 1192 -5.23 29.45 4.39
CA SER A 1192 -3.78 29.30 4.48
C SER A 1192 -3.14 29.17 3.10
N ALA A 1193 -3.64 28.24 2.27
CA ALA A 1193 -3.14 28.03 0.92
C ALA A 1193 -3.29 29.29 0.05
N LEU A 1194 -4.43 29.98 0.15
CA LEU A 1194 -4.66 31.23 -0.58
C LEU A 1194 -3.75 32.37 -0.09
N LYS A 1195 -3.55 32.51 1.21
CA LYS A 1195 -2.59 33.48 1.78
C LYS A 1195 -1.16 33.21 1.33
N GLN A 1196 -0.76 31.93 1.23
CA GLN A 1196 0.55 31.56 0.72
C GLN A 1196 0.71 31.98 -0.75
N ALA A 1197 -0.29 31.71 -1.59
CA ALA A 1197 -0.27 32.14 -2.99
C ALA A 1197 -0.16 33.66 -3.12
N LEU A 1198 -0.96 34.41 -2.35
CA LEU A 1198 -0.90 35.88 -2.29
C LEU A 1198 0.47 36.40 -1.82
N LYS A 1199 1.07 35.73 -0.84
CA LYS A 1199 2.41 36.06 -0.35
C LYS A 1199 3.45 35.88 -1.44
N VAL A 1200 3.45 34.75 -2.15
CA VAL A 1200 4.40 34.49 -3.25
C VAL A 1200 4.19 35.47 -4.40
N TYR A 1201 2.94 35.77 -4.77
CA TYR A 1201 2.61 36.76 -5.81
C TYR A 1201 3.24 38.13 -5.51
N ARG A 1202 3.18 38.58 -4.26
CA ARG A 1202 3.62 39.93 -3.85
C ARG A 1202 5.11 40.00 -3.55
N GLU A 1203 5.62 39.04 -2.79
CA GLU A 1203 6.98 39.09 -2.23
C GLU A 1203 8.01 38.41 -3.14
N GLN A 1204 7.57 37.55 -4.08
CA GLN A 1204 8.46 36.73 -4.91
C GLN A 1204 8.04 36.73 -6.40
N PRO A 1205 8.01 37.89 -7.07
CA PRO A 1205 7.54 38.01 -8.45
C PRO A 1205 8.34 37.17 -9.46
N GLU A 1206 9.66 36.99 -9.25
CA GLU A 1206 10.47 36.10 -10.08
C GLU A 1206 10.04 34.64 -9.96
N ASN A 1207 9.78 34.19 -8.72
CA ASN A 1207 9.29 32.84 -8.46
C ASN A 1207 7.88 32.65 -9.04
N TRP A 1208 7.00 33.64 -8.87
CA TRP A 1208 5.67 33.64 -9.48
C TRP A 1208 5.74 33.48 -11.00
N ASN A 1209 6.56 34.29 -11.68
CA ASN A 1209 6.78 34.19 -13.13
C ASN A 1209 7.32 32.82 -13.55
N LYS A 1210 8.20 32.21 -12.74
CA LYS A 1210 8.68 30.85 -12.97
C LYS A 1210 7.54 29.83 -12.84
N MET A 1211 6.68 29.96 -11.83
CA MET A 1211 5.50 29.10 -11.68
C MET A 1211 4.53 29.24 -12.85
N VAL A 1212 4.27 30.46 -13.33
CA VAL A 1212 3.45 30.72 -14.54
C VAL A 1212 4.01 29.95 -15.74
N LYS A 1213 5.33 30.05 -15.98
CA LYS A 1213 5.99 29.31 -17.07
C LYS A 1213 5.90 27.79 -16.88
N ASN A 1214 6.15 27.30 -15.67
CA ASN A 1214 6.03 25.88 -15.34
C ASN A 1214 4.61 25.37 -15.60
N CYS A 1215 3.57 26.12 -15.19
CA CYS A 1215 2.17 25.78 -15.47
C CYS A 1215 1.91 25.62 -16.97
N MET A 1216 2.33 26.61 -17.77
CA MET A 1216 2.13 26.60 -19.22
C MET A 1216 2.97 25.55 -19.95
N GLN A 1217 4.06 25.06 -19.34
CA GLN A 1217 4.90 23.99 -19.89
C GLN A 1217 4.58 22.60 -19.33
N ASN A 1218 3.79 22.51 -18.27
CA ASN A 1218 3.49 21.26 -17.59
C ASN A 1218 2.77 20.30 -18.56
N ASN A 1219 3.26 19.07 -18.67
CA ASN A 1219 2.62 18.04 -19.49
C ASN A 1219 1.42 17.47 -18.72
N VAL A 1220 0.28 18.15 -18.87
CA VAL A 1220 -1.03 17.72 -18.38
C VAL A 1220 -1.81 16.95 -19.45
N GLY A 1221 -1.20 16.71 -20.62
CA GLY A 1221 -1.77 16.00 -21.76
C GLY A 1221 -1.98 14.50 -21.54
N TRP A 1222 -2.56 13.84 -22.55
CA TRP A 1222 -2.84 12.41 -22.55
C TRP A 1222 -1.64 11.54 -23.00
N ASP A 1223 -0.57 12.12 -23.57
CA ASP A 1223 0.38 11.40 -24.44
C ASP A 1223 1.37 10.42 -23.73
N ASN A 1224 1.53 10.47 -22.40
CA ASN A 1224 2.47 9.62 -21.65
C ASN A 1224 1.80 8.41 -20.96
N PHE A 1225 1.76 8.39 -19.63
CA PHE A 1225 1.39 7.22 -18.81
C PHE A 1225 -0.12 6.97 -18.71
N LYS A 1226 -0.94 8.01 -18.92
CA LYS A 1226 -2.39 7.98 -18.72
C LYS A 1226 -3.10 7.07 -19.73
N ILE A 1227 -2.80 7.26 -21.01
CA ILE A 1227 -3.36 6.45 -22.10
C ILE A 1227 -2.82 5.01 -22.07
N ASP A 1228 -1.58 4.82 -21.61
CA ASP A 1228 -1.01 3.47 -21.47
C ASP A 1228 -1.70 2.70 -20.35
N GLY A 1229 -2.03 3.34 -19.23
CA GLY A 1229 -2.83 2.76 -18.16
C GLY A 1229 -4.20 2.24 -18.64
N ILE A 1230 -4.94 3.04 -19.42
CA ILE A 1230 -6.23 2.60 -20.00
C ILE A 1230 -6.01 1.45 -21.00
N CYS A 1231 -4.97 1.53 -21.84
CA CYS A 1231 -4.70 0.50 -22.83
C CYS A 1231 -4.30 -0.83 -22.19
N ASP A 1232 -3.48 -0.80 -21.14
CA ASP A 1232 -3.08 -1.99 -20.39
C ASP A 1232 -4.26 -2.58 -19.64
N PHE A 1233 -5.19 -1.74 -19.17
CA PHE A 1233 -6.46 -2.18 -18.63
C PHE A 1233 -7.33 -2.91 -19.66
N TYR A 1234 -7.46 -2.37 -20.89
CA TYR A 1234 -8.16 -3.05 -21.98
C TYR A 1234 -7.50 -4.38 -22.38
N LYS A 1235 -6.16 -4.41 -22.47
CA LYS A 1235 -5.40 -5.63 -22.78
C LYS A 1235 -5.55 -6.70 -21.70
N LYS A 1236 -5.71 -6.31 -20.43
CA LYS A 1236 -5.95 -7.25 -19.32
C LYS A 1236 -7.32 -7.93 -19.43
N LEU A 1237 -8.30 -7.27 -20.05
CA LEU A 1237 -9.67 -7.77 -20.17
C LEU A 1237 -9.91 -8.65 -21.39
N LEU A 1238 -9.15 -8.43 -22.48
CA LEU A 1238 -9.20 -9.16 -23.75
C LEU A 1238 -8.26 -10.36 -23.78
#